data_AF-A0A3L7TSP0-F1
#
_entry.id   AF-A0A3L7TSP0-F1
#
_cell.length_a   1.000
_cell.length_b   1.000
_cell.length_c   1.000
_cell.angle_alpha   90.00
_cell.angle_beta   90.00
_cell.angle_gamma   90.00
#
_symmetry.space_group_name_H-M   'P 1'
#
loop_
_entity.id
_entity.type
_entity.pdbx_description
1 polymer ?
#
loop_
_entity_poly.entity_id
_entity_poly.type
_entity_poly.pdbx_seq_one_letter_code
_entity_poly.pdbx_strand_id
1 'polypeptide(L)'
;MDGHRHVALIRVCEGYSVNALSTIVITRISVCTALGNSLEETVAALRRNEVGIRTPCALEQTPRIDAGAGEVALCGEPRGAERAEILLATAIDNLLTREDHTAIACAPHRWGIALGTTLAGMRHCAAGVRAENDGRMTDAELAYARSCASSVLSSALRRCAITGPTMTVSCACASALTAVSHACTLLQAGEVDAVIAGGYDPISEFVYGGFSALQLVAAGPLSPFAKDREGMKLGEGAALFLLRRLVDLDEHERAHIRGVIEACAETSDAHHLTQPHPQGIGAARALSQVLEYDGAHKVKPPDLIVAHATGTAGNDSAEYEAYRAAVGSALATVPVVALKSRFGHPLGAAGVLELASVIGCAENDFIPSSIGRGRDAEAFPDLDLIEDATRNGSVQSIVVLSAGFGGANAALRVSRANEARLEVSTTLAPRVVADSTIRITAAGAVSSAGRGVAALRARAREGGIWPAFSEDTLTPLLDRTKSRRLALLPRLMIGAVRDLIESTNLTTDELRSTPLIAANWFGTADYTERYYRDLVRSGIDLANPMLFAESVPNIGSAQCSLAFGIDASTLSVIGRRTAALEAIMLASARIRLGTWTRAIVVAGEETHPIVERVLSRAIGASIELRSGAVAILLERAQPIASDETRSTRPTLLEIEHVLGVTCARSPGTAAAKLCRRLRVAPLDGQTGQTTNSPFDHPLLRCLGRPCDARFSRGFQRFPCIELAELGAATPLAALLVNNWSVADSVPSSTPRWLCSNDPHGASWAVLTRTGAIHNAS
;
A
#
# COMPACT_ATOMS: atom_id res chain seq x y z
N MET A 1 8.70 23.53 -56.18
CA MET A 1 7.34 23.75 -55.66
C MET A 1 7.02 22.56 -54.78
N ASP A 2 6.94 22.86 -53.50
CA ASP A 2 7.14 21.95 -52.37
C ASP A 2 5.95 21.05 -52.05
N GLY A 3 6.22 19.94 -51.35
CA GLY A 3 5.18 19.09 -50.78
C GLY A 3 5.69 17.84 -50.08
N HIS A 4 6.27 18.01 -48.88
CA HIS A 4 6.48 16.92 -47.92
C HIS A 4 5.19 16.14 -47.62
N ARG A 5 5.29 14.83 -47.34
CA ARG A 5 4.64 14.17 -46.17
C ARG A 5 5.06 12.70 -45.97
N HIS A 6 5.93 12.55 -44.97
CA HIS A 6 5.98 11.55 -43.89
C HIS A 6 5.17 10.24 -44.01
N VAL A 7 5.89 9.13 -44.02
CA VAL A 7 5.44 7.81 -43.54
C VAL A 7 5.70 7.76 -42.04
N ALA A 8 4.64 7.70 -41.22
CA ALA A 8 4.75 7.45 -39.78
C ALA A 8 4.58 5.94 -39.52
N LEU A 9 5.70 5.28 -39.22
CA LEU A 9 5.72 3.98 -38.55
C LEU A 9 5.36 4.19 -37.07
N ILE A 10 4.20 3.69 -36.64
CA ILE A 10 3.84 3.64 -35.22
C ILE A 10 4.26 2.26 -34.69
N ARG A 11 5.48 2.21 -34.11
CA ARG A 11 5.92 1.16 -33.19
C ARG A 11 5.28 1.43 -31.82
N VAL A 12 4.69 0.40 -31.22
CA VAL A 12 4.26 0.43 -29.81
C VAL A 12 5.44 -0.08 -28.96
N CYS A 13 6.10 0.87 -28.31
CA CYS A 13 6.91 0.75 -27.08
C CYS A 13 8.17 -0.14 -27.06
N GLU A 14 9.07 0.01 -28.03
CA GLU A 14 10.48 0.28 -27.68
C GLU A 14 10.58 1.81 -27.60
N GLY A 15 10.54 2.42 -26.41
CA GLY A 15 10.63 3.90 -26.38
C GLY A 15 10.19 4.65 -25.13
N TYR A 16 9.78 4.02 -24.03
CA TYR A 16 9.99 4.70 -22.75
C TYR A 16 11.48 4.53 -22.45
N SER A 17 12.25 5.61 -22.48
CA SER A 17 13.52 5.61 -21.76
C SER A 17 13.14 5.29 -20.32
N VAL A 18 13.26 4.04 -19.91
CA VAL A 18 13.24 3.72 -18.51
C VAL A 18 14.50 4.41 -17.99
N ASN A 19 14.34 5.62 -17.49
CA ASN A 19 15.44 6.34 -16.88
C ASN A 19 15.58 5.73 -15.50
N ALA A 20 16.23 4.58 -15.41
CA ALA A 20 16.81 4.11 -14.15
C ALA A 20 17.74 5.15 -13.50
N LEU A 21 18.15 6.14 -14.29
CA LEU A 21 18.90 7.33 -13.91
C LEU A 21 18.05 8.39 -13.19
N SER A 22 16.74 8.16 -12.98
CA SER A 22 15.84 9.19 -12.43
C SER A 22 15.97 9.30 -10.92
N THR A 23 16.83 10.21 -10.46
CA THR A 23 16.78 10.72 -9.08
C THR A 23 15.35 11.16 -8.74
N ILE A 24 14.79 10.64 -7.65
CA ILE A 24 13.48 11.02 -7.16
C ILE A 24 13.63 12.13 -6.12
N VAL A 25 12.85 13.19 -6.29
CA VAL A 25 12.93 14.39 -5.46
C VAL A 25 11.59 14.74 -4.85
N ILE A 26 11.65 15.28 -3.64
CA ILE A 26 10.52 15.85 -2.92
C ILE A 26 10.44 17.32 -3.34
N THR A 27 9.39 17.69 -4.06
CA THR A 27 9.18 19.08 -4.49
C THR A 27 8.30 19.86 -3.54
N ARG A 28 7.38 19.18 -2.83
CA ARG A 28 6.50 19.78 -1.83
C ARG A 28 6.25 18.83 -0.67
N ILE A 29 5.98 19.42 0.49
CA ILE A 29 5.72 18.72 1.75
C ILE A 29 4.47 19.33 2.37
N SER A 30 3.58 18.48 2.89
CA SER A 30 2.44 18.88 3.71
C SER A 30 2.37 17.97 4.93
N VAL A 31 2.09 18.55 6.09
CA VAL A 31 1.90 17.81 7.34
C VAL A 31 0.73 18.40 8.13
N CYS A 32 -0.01 17.53 8.80
CA CYS A 32 -0.98 17.85 9.84
C CYS A 32 -0.65 16.99 11.05
N THR A 33 -0.34 17.63 12.18
CA THR A 33 0.14 16.99 13.40
C THR A 33 -0.62 17.54 14.62
N ALA A 34 -0.43 16.93 15.78
CA ALA A 34 -0.97 17.46 17.03
C ALA A 34 -0.34 18.81 17.44
N LEU A 35 0.75 19.23 16.80
CA LEU A 35 1.43 20.51 17.05
C LEU A 35 1.00 21.62 16.08
N GLY A 36 0.36 21.28 14.96
CA GLY A 36 0.00 22.24 13.93
C GLY A 36 -0.54 21.58 12.66
N ASN A 37 -1.29 22.35 11.87
CA ASN A 37 -1.93 21.89 10.63
C ASN A 37 -1.09 22.14 9.37
N SER A 38 0.11 22.71 9.52
CA SER A 38 1.08 22.93 8.45
C SER A 38 2.50 22.52 8.88
N LEU A 39 3.42 22.46 7.91
CA LEU A 39 4.83 22.19 8.19
C LEU A 39 5.45 23.33 9.00
N GLU A 40 5.14 24.57 8.66
CA GLU A 40 5.63 25.77 9.30
C GLU A 40 5.19 25.83 10.77
N GLU A 41 3.91 25.56 11.05
CA GLU A 41 3.40 25.49 12.43
C GLU A 41 4.08 24.37 13.23
N THR A 42 4.20 23.18 12.64
CA THR A 42 4.83 22.02 13.29
C THR A 42 6.30 22.29 13.60
N VAL A 43 7.07 22.83 12.64
CA VAL A 43 8.49 23.17 12.82
C VAL A 43 8.66 24.27 13.87
N ALA A 44 7.80 25.29 13.86
CA ALA A 44 7.85 26.36 14.85
C ALA A 44 7.56 25.84 16.26
N ALA A 45 6.58 24.96 16.42
CA ALA A 45 6.26 24.29 17.69
C ALA A 45 7.43 23.41 18.18
N LEU A 46 8.03 22.62 17.29
CA LEU A 46 9.22 21.82 17.60
C LEU A 46 10.40 22.68 18.03
N ARG A 47 10.60 23.85 17.40
CA ARG A 47 11.66 24.80 17.78
C ARG A 47 11.42 25.40 19.16
N ARG A 48 10.16 25.67 19.51
CA ARG A 48 9.74 26.12 20.85
C ARG A 48 9.64 25.00 21.87
N ASN A 49 10.01 23.77 21.48
CA ASN A 49 10.07 22.63 22.37
C ASN A 49 8.68 22.22 22.92
N GLU A 50 7.61 22.42 22.14
CA GLU A 50 6.23 22.14 22.55
C GLU A 50 5.88 20.64 22.49
N VAL A 51 4.74 20.28 23.08
CA VAL A 51 4.19 18.93 23.14
C VAL A 51 2.71 18.97 22.79
N GLY A 52 2.29 18.19 21.80
CA GLY A 52 0.92 18.14 21.28
C GLY A 52 0.05 17.06 21.94
N ILE A 53 0.61 16.25 22.85
CA ILE A 53 -0.11 15.22 23.58
C ILE A 53 -0.98 15.90 24.65
N ARG A 54 -2.30 15.67 24.57
CA ARG A 54 -3.31 16.25 25.46
C ARG A 54 -4.46 15.28 25.67
N THR A 55 -5.37 15.58 26.59
CA THR A 55 -6.63 14.84 26.71
C THR A 55 -7.36 14.82 25.36
N PRO A 56 -7.62 13.64 24.76
CA PRO A 56 -8.29 13.57 23.46
C PRO A 56 -9.76 13.96 23.60
N CYS A 57 -10.22 14.84 22.71
CA CYS A 57 -11.61 15.25 22.62
C CYS A 57 -12.35 14.61 21.43
N ALA A 58 -11.61 14.08 20.46
CA ALA A 58 -12.14 13.45 19.25
C ALA A 58 -12.39 11.94 19.38
N LEU A 59 -11.94 11.30 20.46
CA LEU A 59 -12.26 9.90 20.75
C LEU A 59 -13.76 9.71 20.94
N GLU A 60 -14.32 8.65 20.35
CA GLU A 60 -15.74 8.33 20.38
C GLU A 60 -16.22 7.84 21.75
N GLN A 61 -15.29 7.33 22.55
CA GLN A 61 -15.51 6.87 23.93
C GLN A 61 -14.41 7.43 24.83
N THR A 62 -14.79 7.82 26.04
CA THR A 62 -13.84 8.29 27.06
C THR A 62 -13.20 7.09 27.76
N PRO A 63 -11.87 6.92 27.72
CA PRO A 63 -11.19 5.86 28.45
C PRO A 63 -11.19 6.11 29.96
N ARG A 64 -11.13 5.04 30.78
CA ARG A 64 -11.08 5.16 32.24
C ARG A 64 -9.83 5.90 32.73
N ILE A 65 -8.70 5.66 32.08
CA ILE A 65 -7.45 6.36 32.33
C ILE A 65 -7.22 7.31 31.17
N ASP A 66 -7.22 8.61 31.45
CA ASP A 66 -6.80 9.59 30.47
C ASP A 66 -5.29 9.58 30.32
N ALA A 67 -4.80 8.71 29.43
CA ALA A 67 -3.40 8.71 29.04
C ALA A 67 -3.05 9.90 28.12
N GLY A 68 -4.00 10.66 27.60
CA GLY A 68 -3.73 11.65 26.55
C GLY A 68 -3.39 11.01 25.20
N ALA A 69 -3.52 11.79 24.13
CA ALA A 69 -3.15 11.45 22.77
C ALA A 69 -2.74 12.71 21.99
N GLY A 70 -1.96 12.53 20.93
CA GLY A 70 -1.67 13.60 19.97
C GLY A 70 -2.81 13.78 18.99
N GLU A 71 -3.64 14.80 19.19
CA GLU A 71 -4.82 15.05 18.38
C GLU A 71 -4.65 16.33 17.55
N VAL A 72 -4.85 16.22 16.23
CA VAL A 72 -4.81 17.34 15.28
C VAL A 72 -6.00 18.28 15.51
N ALA A 73 -5.74 19.58 15.60
CA ALA A 73 -6.77 20.59 15.79
C ALA A 73 -7.46 20.93 14.45
N LEU A 74 -8.47 20.16 14.06
CA LEU A 74 -9.24 20.43 12.83
C LEU A 74 -10.36 21.45 13.11
N CYS A 75 -10.39 22.55 12.34
CA CYS A 75 -11.33 23.66 12.56
C CYS A 75 -12.79 23.26 12.27
N GLY A 76 -13.69 23.51 13.22
CA GLY A 76 -15.14 23.48 12.99
C GLY A 76 -15.80 22.10 12.86
N GLU A 77 -15.15 21.03 13.32
CA GLU A 77 -15.64 19.66 13.10
C GLU A 77 -16.48 19.08 14.25
N PRO A 78 -17.57 18.35 13.94
CA PRO A 78 -18.22 17.49 14.91
C PRO A 78 -17.33 16.28 15.25
N ARG A 79 -17.38 15.80 16.50
CA ARG A 79 -16.90 14.45 16.87
C ARG A 79 -17.56 13.45 15.93
N GLY A 80 -16.83 12.89 14.97
CA GLY A 80 -17.48 12.15 13.89
C GLY A 80 -16.58 11.23 13.09
N ALA A 81 -17.21 10.35 12.32
CA ALA A 81 -16.54 9.32 11.54
C ALA A 81 -15.69 9.85 10.37
N GLU A 82 -15.92 11.09 9.93
CA GLU A 82 -15.31 11.68 8.72
C GLU A 82 -13.88 12.20 8.92
N ARG A 83 -13.31 12.04 10.11
CA ARG A 83 -12.03 12.66 10.47
C ARG A 83 -10.88 12.22 9.60
N ALA A 84 -10.86 10.96 9.13
CA ALA A 84 -9.87 10.48 8.19
C ALA A 84 -9.92 11.25 6.86
N GLU A 85 -11.13 11.47 6.35
CA GLU A 85 -11.36 12.23 5.12
C GLU A 85 -10.92 13.68 5.24
N ILE A 86 -11.23 14.34 6.37
CA ILE A 86 -10.91 15.75 6.53
C ILE A 86 -9.41 15.96 6.78
N LEU A 87 -8.79 15.08 7.56
CA LEU A 87 -7.35 15.08 7.78
C LEU A 87 -6.59 14.90 6.45
N LEU A 88 -6.98 13.91 5.64
CA LEU A 88 -6.36 13.69 4.34
C LEU A 88 -6.67 14.84 3.35
N ALA A 89 -7.89 15.37 3.32
CA ALA A 89 -8.25 16.50 2.47
C ALA A 89 -7.46 17.75 2.83
N THR A 90 -7.28 18.03 4.12
CA THR A 90 -6.47 19.15 4.62
C THR A 90 -5.02 19.00 4.19
N ALA A 91 -4.43 17.81 4.34
CA ALA A 91 -3.07 17.57 3.88
C ALA A 91 -2.91 17.74 2.36
N ILE A 92 -3.89 17.29 1.56
CA ILE A 92 -3.89 17.48 0.10
C ILE A 92 -4.03 18.96 -0.27
N ASP A 93 -4.94 19.69 0.38
CA ASP A 93 -5.16 21.12 0.15
C ASP A 93 -3.91 21.95 0.49
N ASN A 94 -3.19 21.58 1.54
CA ASN A 94 -1.93 22.24 1.91
C ASN A 94 -0.77 21.88 0.96
N LEU A 95 -0.84 20.75 0.26
CA LEU A 95 0.19 20.29 -0.67
C LEU A 95 0.03 20.90 -2.08
N LEU A 96 -1.22 21.06 -2.53
CA LEU A 96 -1.57 21.45 -3.89
C LEU A 96 -1.88 22.94 -4.01
N THR A 97 -1.49 23.56 -5.12
CA THR A 97 -1.92 24.93 -5.44
C THR A 97 -3.33 24.93 -5.99
N ARG A 98 -3.96 26.12 -6.06
CA ARG A 98 -5.25 26.30 -6.75
C ARG A 98 -5.22 25.83 -8.21
N GLU A 99 -4.10 26.01 -8.89
CA GLU A 99 -3.92 25.53 -10.25
C GLU A 99 -3.96 24.00 -10.27
N ASP A 100 -3.11 23.32 -9.48
CA ASP A 100 -3.05 21.85 -9.39
C ASP A 100 -4.42 21.18 -9.15
N HIS A 101 -5.29 21.83 -8.36
CA HIS A 101 -6.64 21.32 -8.13
C HIS A 101 -7.48 21.24 -9.42
N THR A 102 -7.37 22.24 -10.28
CA THR A 102 -8.23 22.42 -11.47
C THR A 102 -7.56 21.97 -12.77
N ALA A 103 -6.24 22.05 -12.83
CA ALA A 103 -5.40 21.73 -13.97
C ALA A 103 -4.04 21.21 -13.49
N ILE A 104 -3.47 20.28 -14.24
CA ILE A 104 -2.20 19.68 -13.89
C ILE A 104 -1.20 20.00 -15.00
N ALA A 105 0.01 20.41 -14.65
CA ALA A 105 1.07 20.78 -15.61
C ALA A 105 1.51 19.62 -16.52
N CYS A 106 1.07 18.39 -16.24
CA CYS A 106 1.11 17.27 -17.17
C CYS A 106 -0.26 16.57 -17.26
N ALA A 107 -0.37 15.55 -18.11
CA ALA A 107 -1.66 14.91 -18.34
C ALA A 107 -2.19 14.26 -17.03
N PRO A 108 -3.43 14.53 -16.58
CA PRO A 108 -3.87 14.09 -15.25
C PRO A 108 -3.88 12.58 -15.00
N HIS A 109 -3.83 11.77 -16.06
CA HIS A 109 -3.71 10.30 -15.97
C HIS A 109 -2.27 9.81 -15.71
N ARG A 110 -1.31 10.74 -15.71
CA ARG A 110 0.09 10.53 -15.35
C ARG A 110 0.41 11.00 -13.93
N TRP A 111 -0.58 11.47 -13.18
CA TRP A 111 -0.45 11.76 -11.75
C TRP A 111 -0.93 10.60 -10.93
N GLY A 112 -0.02 10.01 -10.17
CA GLY A 112 -0.30 8.89 -9.28
C GLY A 112 -0.57 9.31 -7.84
N ILE A 113 -1.12 8.37 -7.06
CA ILE A 113 -1.24 8.52 -5.62
C ILE A 113 -0.83 7.20 -4.94
N ALA A 114 0.00 7.28 -3.91
CA ALA A 114 0.34 6.15 -3.06
C ALA A 114 0.20 6.57 -1.60
N LEU A 115 -0.81 6.04 -0.89
CA LEU A 115 -1.06 6.41 0.50
C LEU A 115 -0.94 5.22 1.44
N GLY A 116 -0.35 5.46 2.60
CA GLY A 116 -0.31 4.53 3.72
C GLY A 116 -1.39 4.83 4.77
N THR A 117 -2.01 3.79 5.30
CA THR A 117 -2.95 3.90 6.44
C THR A 117 -3.05 2.57 7.19
N THR A 118 -3.28 2.65 8.50
CA THR A 118 -3.61 1.48 9.34
C THR A 118 -5.11 1.34 9.51
N LEU A 119 -5.88 2.43 9.42
CA LEU A 119 -7.30 2.45 9.77
C LEU A 119 -8.23 2.64 8.59
N ALA A 120 -7.76 3.18 7.48
CA ALA A 120 -8.61 3.59 6.38
C ALA A 120 -9.77 4.49 6.89
N GLY A 121 -11.02 4.06 6.74
CA GLY A 121 -12.21 4.74 7.25
C GLY A 121 -12.81 4.07 8.49
N MET A 122 -12.02 3.35 9.31
CA MET A 122 -12.53 2.47 10.38
C MET A 122 -13.56 3.10 11.32
N ARG A 123 -13.44 4.40 11.62
CA ARG A 123 -14.42 5.13 12.45
C ARG A 123 -15.86 4.99 11.95
N HIS A 124 -16.05 4.81 10.63
CA HIS A 124 -17.36 4.57 10.04
C HIS A 124 -17.97 3.22 10.43
N CYS A 125 -17.16 2.20 10.71
CA CYS A 125 -17.68 0.92 11.22
C CYS A 125 -18.35 1.11 12.59
N ALA A 126 -17.72 1.88 13.47
CA ALA A 126 -18.28 2.15 14.79
C ALA A 126 -19.53 3.04 14.75
N ALA A 127 -19.56 4.01 13.83
CA ALA A 127 -20.77 4.79 13.56
C ALA A 127 -21.91 3.90 13.02
N GLY A 128 -21.57 2.95 12.15
CA GLY A 128 -22.52 1.96 11.64
C GLY A 128 -23.12 1.09 12.74
N VAL A 129 -22.28 0.52 13.61
CA VAL A 129 -22.75 -0.31 14.74
C VAL A 129 -23.67 0.47 15.67
N ARG A 130 -23.32 1.72 16.01
CA ARG A 130 -24.19 2.58 16.84
C ARG A 130 -25.53 2.87 16.14
N ALA A 131 -25.51 3.16 14.84
CA ALA A 131 -26.73 3.39 14.09
C ALA A 131 -27.64 2.14 14.00
N GLU A 132 -27.07 0.94 13.84
CA GLU A 132 -27.86 -0.31 13.91
C GLU A 132 -28.48 -0.51 15.30
N ASN A 133 -27.72 -0.27 16.37
CA ASN A 133 -28.23 -0.37 17.75
C ASN A 133 -29.39 0.60 18.03
N ASP A 134 -29.39 1.78 17.39
CA ASP A 134 -30.47 2.77 17.45
C ASP A 134 -31.64 2.45 16.50
N GLY A 135 -31.60 1.34 15.74
CA GLY A 135 -32.60 0.99 14.74
C GLY A 135 -32.54 1.78 13.43
N ARG A 136 -31.48 2.58 13.21
CA ARG A 136 -31.28 3.43 12.02
C ARG A 136 -30.48 2.70 10.93
N MET A 137 -31.07 1.64 10.38
CA MET A 137 -30.39 0.75 9.41
C MET A 137 -29.85 1.46 8.16
N THR A 138 -30.57 2.45 7.62
CA THR A 138 -30.10 3.21 6.45
C THR A 138 -28.82 3.98 6.76
N ASP A 139 -28.76 4.64 7.92
CA ASP A 139 -27.57 5.39 8.33
C ASP A 139 -26.39 4.45 8.56
N ALA A 140 -26.66 3.26 9.11
CA ALA A 140 -25.63 2.25 9.30
C ALA A 140 -25.00 1.79 7.98
N GLU A 141 -25.83 1.46 6.99
CA GLU A 141 -25.35 1.04 5.67
C GLU A 141 -24.54 2.14 4.97
N LEU A 142 -24.97 3.41 5.11
CA LEU A 142 -24.22 4.56 4.59
C LEU A 142 -22.88 4.74 5.30
N ALA A 143 -22.82 4.52 6.61
CA ALA A 143 -21.58 4.55 7.37
C ALA A 143 -20.65 3.43 6.90
N TYR A 144 -21.09 2.17 6.92
CA TYR A 144 -20.27 1.03 6.49
C TYR A 144 -19.72 1.18 5.07
N ALA A 145 -20.47 1.78 4.13
CA ALA A 145 -19.98 2.07 2.76
C ALA A 145 -18.75 2.99 2.72
N ARG A 146 -18.49 3.76 3.78
CA ARG A 146 -17.39 4.72 3.88
C ARG A 146 -16.17 4.18 4.63
N SER A 147 -16.22 2.95 5.14
CA SER A 147 -15.11 2.35 5.90
C SER A 147 -13.87 2.01 5.06
N CYS A 148 -14.07 1.76 3.76
CA CYS A 148 -13.00 1.37 2.85
C CYS A 148 -12.03 2.54 2.58
N ALA A 149 -10.74 2.23 2.41
CA ALA A 149 -9.72 3.24 2.14
C ALA A 149 -9.98 4.05 0.85
N SER A 150 -10.61 3.42 -0.14
CA SER A 150 -11.02 4.08 -1.37
C SER A 150 -12.09 5.15 -1.16
N SER A 151 -13.02 4.96 -0.21
CA SER A 151 -14.01 5.97 0.16
C SER A 151 -13.33 7.21 0.74
N VAL A 152 -12.35 7.01 1.62
CA VAL A 152 -11.56 8.11 2.20
C VAL A 152 -10.78 8.86 1.12
N LEU A 153 -10.09 8.12 0.26
CA LEU A 153 -9.32 8.68 -0.84
C LEU A 153 -10.21 9.46 -1.83
N SER A 154 -11.31 8.86 -2.29
CA SER A 154 -12.23 9.51 -3.22
C SER A 154 -12.91 10.74 -2.62
N SER A 155 -13.13 10.75 -1.29
CA SER A 155 -13.60 11.91 -0.55
C SER A 155 -12.59 13.06 -0.55
N ALA A 156 -11.32 12.76 -0.24
CA ALA A 156 -10.25 13.74 -0.18
C ALA A 156 -9.89 14.32 -1.57
N LEU A 157 -10.01 13.52 -2.62
CA LEU A 157 -9.70 13.93 -3.99
C LEU A 157 -10.85 14.62 -4.73
N ARG A 158 -12.00 14.87 -4.08
CA ARG A 158 -13.22 15.38 -4.75
C ARG A 158 -13.01 16.65 -5.58
N ARG A 159 -12.00 17.46 -5.28
CA ARG A 159 -11.67 18.74 -5.92
C ARG A 159 -10.39 18.69 -6.77
N CYS A 160 -9.83 17.50 -7.00
CA CYS A 160 -8.57 17.34 -7.73
C CYS A 160 -8.82 16.72 -9.11
N ALA A 161 -8.13 17.22 -10.13
CA ALA A 161 -8.22 16.67 -11.49
C ALA A 161 -7.40 15.38 -11.70
N ILE A 162 -6.75 14.84 -10.66
CA ILE A 162 -5.87 13.67 -10.70
C ILE A 162 -6.65 12.43 -11.09
N THR A 163 -6.18 11.74 -12.14
CA THR A 163 -6.82 10.51 -12.61
C THR A 163 -5.91 9.35 -12.98
N GLY A 164 -4.63 9.42 -12.63
CA GLY A 164 -3.71 8.31 -12.83
C GLY A 164 -3.93 7.17 -11.83
N PRO A 165 -3.03 6.18 -11.83
CA PRO A 165 -3.05 5.07 -10.89
C PRO A 165 -3.03 5.54 -9.43
N THR A 166 -3.90 5.00 -8.60
CA THR A 166 -3.88 5.28 -7.17
C THR A 166 -3.88 3.97 -6.38
N MET A 167 -3.10 3.91 -5.30
CA MET A 167 -3.04 2.75 -4.42
C MET A 167 -3.06 3.20 -2.96
N THR A 168 -3.74 2.41 -2.13
CA THR A 168 -3.63 2.54 -0.68
C THR A 168 -2.99 1.27 -0.13
N VAL A 169 -1.95 1.45 0.67
CA VAL A 169 -1.21 0.37 1.31
C VAL A 169 -1.43 0.36 2.81
N SER A 170 -1.42 -0.84 3.37
CA SER A 170 -1.39 -1.06 4.81
C SER A 170 -0.25 -2.00 5.14
N CYS A 171 0.70 -1.49 5.90
CA CYS A 171 1.80 -2.19 6.56
C CYS A 171 1.83 -1.78 8.05
N ALA A 172 0.66 -1.58 8.64
CA ALA A 172 0.48 -0.96 9.95
C ALA A 172 1.30 0.35 10.06
N CYS A 173 2.13 0.49 11.07
CA CYS A 173 2.89 1.71 11.34
C CYS A 173 3.97 2.03 10.28
N ALA A 174 4.34 1.06 9.42
CA ALA A 174 5.28 1.25 8.30
C ALA A 174 4.61 1.74 7.00
N SER A 175 3.28 1.97 7.01
CA SER A 175 2.49 2.21 5.80
C SER A 175 2.95 3.43 4.98
N ALA A 176 3.14 4.60 5.58
CA ALA A 176 3.47 5.81 4.82
C ALA A 176 4.85 5.73 4.14
N LEU A 177 5.87 5.18 4.81
CA LEU A 177 7.20 4.98 4.20
C LEU A 177 7.14 3.97 3.06
N THR A 178 6.37 2.88 3.24
CA THR A 178 6.13 1.89 2.20
C THR A 178 5.45 2.53 0.98
N ALA A 179 4.47 3.41 1.21
CA ALA A 179 3.80 4.16 0.14
C ALA A 179 4.77 5.06 -0.66
N VAL A 180 5.70 5.74 0.02
CA VAL A 180 6.76 6.53 -0.64
C VAL A 180 7.69 5.64 -1.46
N SER A 181 8.09 4.48 -0.93
CA SER A 181 8.92 3.50 -1.65
C SER A 181 8.24 3.02 -2.95
N HIS A 182 6.92 2.81 -2.91
CA HIS A 182 6.15 2.46 -4.10
C HIS A 182 5.99 3.61 -5.07
N ALA A 183 5.76 4.83 -4.59
CA ALA A 183 5.73 6.01 -5.45
C ALA A 183 7.04 6.21 -6.22
N CYS A 184 8.19 5.99 -5.56
CA CYS A 184 9.50 5.99 -6.20
C CYS A 184 9.57 4.94 -7.32
N THR A 185 9.07 3.73 -7.06
CA THR A 185 8.99 2.65 -8.06
C THR A 185 8.16 3.05 -9.27
N LEU A 186 6.98 3.63 -9.08
CA LEU A 186 6.10 4.03 -10.18
C LEU A 186 6.73 5.15 -11.03
N LEU A 187 7.41 6.10 -10.39
CA LEU A 187 8.14 7.17 -11.08
C LEU A 187 9.33 6.61 -11.87
N GLN A 188 10.15 5.76 -11.26
CA GLN A 188 11.31 5.14 -11.91
C GLN A 188 10.91 4.22 -13.08
N ALA A 189 9.81 3.49 -12.93
CA ALA A 189 9.26 2.62 -13.97
C ALA A 189 8.53 3.40 -15.08
N GLY A 190 8.40 4.74 -14.96
CA GLY A 190 7.73 5.58 -15.94
C GLY A 190 6.21 5.42 -16.00
N GLU A 191 5.58 4.83 -14.97
CA GLU A 191 4.13 4.63 -14.90
C GLU A 191 3.36 5.95 -14.75
N VAL A 192 4.00 6.91 -14.09
CA VAL A 192 3.49 8.23 -13.69
C VAL A 192 4.62 9.25 -13.75
N ASP A 193 4.30 10.54 -13.86
CA ASP A 193 5.26 11.65 -13.95
C ASP A 193 5.32 12.50 -12.68
N ALA A 194 4.28 12.42 -11.85
CA ALA A 194 4.24 12.96 -10.51
C ALA A 194 3.40 12.05 -9.61
N VAL A 195 3.74 11.97 -8.32
CA VAL A 195 3.00 11.15 -7.36
C VAL A 195 2.83 11.89 -6.04
N ILE A 196 1.61 11.92 -5.53
CA ILE A 196 1.36 12.27 -4.12
C ILE A 196 1.57 11.01 -3.28
N ALA A 197 2.55 11.05 -2.37
CA ALA A 197 2.94 9.91 -1.57
C ALA A 197 3.03 10.25 -0.09
N GLY A 198 2.55 9.36 0.78
CA GLY A 198 2.60 9.62 2.23
C GLY A 198 1.61 8.75 2.99
N GLY A 199 1.01 9.28 4.05
CA GLY A 199 -0.02 8.55 4.78
C GLY A 199 -0.85 9.41 5.72
N TYR A 200 -1.91 8.80 6.25
CA TYR A 200 -2.84 9.41 7.19
C TYR A 200 -3.36 8.35 8.15
N ASP A 201 -3.72 8.77 9.37
CA ASP A 201 -4.60 8.00 10.25
C ASP A 201 -5.23 8.94 11.30
N PRO A 202 -6.54 8.81 11.58
CA PRO A 202 -7.18 9.52 12.67
C PRO A 202 -7.00 8.79 14.01
N ILE A 203 -7.18 9.50 15.12
CA ILE A 203 -7.35 8.87 16.42
C ILE A 203 -8.75 8.24 16.45
N SER A 204 -8.87 7.06 17.03
CA SER A 204 -10.15 6.38 17.16
C SER A 204 -10.18 5.44 18.36
N GLU A 205 -11.39 5.16 18.84
CA GLU A 205 -11.64 4.15 19.87
C GLU A 205 -11.13 2.76 19.47
N PHE A 206 -11.08 2.46 18.17
CA PHE A 206 -10.63 1.17 17.67
C PHE A 206 -9.18 0.90 18.07
N VAL A 207 -8.29 1.82 17.74
CA VAL A 207 -6.87 1.71 18.08
C VAL A 207 -6.63 1.98 19.54
N TYR A 208 -7.33 2.94 20.14
CA TYR A 208 -7.10 3.28 21.53
C TYR A 208 -7.48 2.11 22.45
N GLY A 209 -8.66 1.52 22.26
CA GLY A 209 -9.05 0.30 22.97
C GLY A 209 -8.11 -0.87 22.65
N GLY A 210 -7.76 -1.07 21.38
CA GLY A 210 -6.93 -2.19 20.94
C GLY A 210 -5.51 -2.19 21.53
N PHE A 211 -4.81 -1.06 21.44
CA PHE A 211 -3.50 -0.89 22.05
C PHE A 211 -3.56 -0.90 23.59
N SER A 212 -4.66 -0.40 24.20
CA SER A 212 -4.86 -0.49 25.65
C SER A 212 -5.03 -1.94 26.10
N ALA A 213 -5.79 -2.74 25.36
CA ALA A 213 -5.97 -4.17 25.64
C ALA A 213 -4.67 -4.98 25.47
N LEU A 214 -3.75 -4.52 24.61
CA LEU A 214 -2.39 -5.06 24.48
C LEU A 214 -1.42 -4.53 25.56
N GLN A 215 -1.88 -3.65 26.46
CA GLN A 215 -1.05 -3.00 27.49
C GLN A 215 0.10 -2.18 26.90
N LEU A 216 -0.15 -1.52 25.77
CA LEU A 216 0.85 -0.73 25.06
C LEU A 216 0.65 0.79 25.20
N VAL A 217 -0.48 1.25 25.75
CA VAL A 217 -0.73 2.68 25.99
C VAL A 217 -0.12 3.07 27.34
N ALA A 218 0.86 3.97 27.32
CA ALA A 218 1.52 4.47 28.53
C ALA A 218 0.57 5.35 29.35
N ALA A 219 0.57 5.20 30.69
CA ALA A 219 -0.14 6.11 31.57
C ALA A 219 0.67 7.41 31.78
N GLY A 220 1.96 7.27 32.07
CA GLY A 220 2.93 8.37 32.15
C GLY A 220 3.37 8.90 30.77
N PRO A 221 4.34 9.83 30.69
CA PRO A 221 4.81 10.37 29.41
C PRO A 221 5.41 9.28 28.52
N LEU A 222 5.22 9.41 27.20
CA LEU A 222 5.96 8.60 26.23
C LEU A 222 7.45 8.92 26.39
N SER A 223 8.21 7.92 26.84
CA SER A 223 9.64 8.05 27.14
C SER A 223 10.44 6.99 26.38
N PRO A 224 10.72 7.20 25.09
CA PRO A 224 11.46 6.23 24.28
C PRO A 224 12.86 5.97 24.83
N PHE A 225 13.29 4.71 24.79
CA PHE A 225 14.58 4.23 25.30
C PHE A 225 14.83 4.48 26.80
N ALA A 226 13.83 4.91 27.58
CA ALA A 226 13.97 5.09 29.02
C ALA A 226 13.94 3.75 29.78
N LYS A 227 14.60 3.69 30.95
CA LYS A 227 14.66 2.49 31.79
C LYS A 227 13.28 2.04 32.26
N ASP A 228 12.43 3.01 32.56
CA ASP A 228 11.07 2.85 33.10
C ASP A 228 9.98 3.22 32.08
N ARG A 229 10.26 3.07 30.78
CA ARG A 229 9.30 3.28 29.70
C ARG A 229 8.09 2.36 29.83
N GLU A 230 6.89 2.93 29.72
CA GLU A 230 5.61 2.23 29.97
C GLU A 230 4.90 1.80 28.68
N GLY A 231 5.26 2.36 27.53
CA GLY A 231 4.55 2.17 26.26
C GLY A 231 4.45 3.46 25.45
N MET A 232 3.48 3.50 24.55
CA MET A 232 3.27 4.61 23.61
C MET A 232 2.16 5.56 24.04
N LYS A 233 2.21 6.80 23.54
CA LYS A 233 1.03 7.67 23.41
C LYS A 233 0.54 7.57 21.98
N LEU A 234 -0.75 7.33 21.78
CA LEU A 234 -1.33 7.34 20.44
C LEU A 234 -1.44 8.77 19.93
N GLY A 235 -1.53 8.90 18.62
CA GLY A 235 -1.81 10.16 17.99
C GLY A 235 -2.45 9.95 16.63
N GLU A 236 -2.55 11.05 15.91
CA GLU A 236 -3.06 11.10 14.55
C GLU A 236 -2.34 12.15 13.74
N GLY A 237 -2.49 12.05 12.43
CA GLY A 237 -1.88 13.00 11.52
C GLY A 237 -1.98 12.55 10.09
N ALA A 238 -1.60 13.45 9.20
CA ALA A 238 -1.36 13.16 7.80
C ALA A 238 -0.08 13.85 7.37
N ALA A 239 0.68 13.20 6.49
CA ALA A 239 1.85 13.79 5.90
C ALA A 239 2.01 13.29 4.47
N LEU A 240 2.24 14.21 3.55
CA LEU A 240 2.29 13.96 2.12
C LEU A 240 3.50 14.66 1.50
N PHE A 241 4.11 13.97 0.54
CA PHE A 241 5.09 14.51 -0.39
C PHE A 241 4.49 14.57 -1.78
N LEU A 242 4.84 15.63 -2.53
CA LEU A 242 4.77 15.60 -3.99
C LEU A 242 6.13 15.15 -4.52
N LEU A 243 6.13 13.99 -5.18
CA LEU A 243 7.34 13.37 -5.71
C LEU A 243 7.37 13.49 -7.22
N ARG A 244 8.54 13.86 -7.76
CA ARG A 244 8.82 13.92 -9.20
C ARG A 244 10.21 13.34 -9.49
N ARG A 245 10.47 13.03 -10.76
CA ARG A 245 11.84 12.75 -11.21
C ARG A 245 12.56 14.07 -11.40
N LEU A 246 13.81 14.17 -10.95
CA LEU A 246 14.66 15.36 -11.12
C LEU A 246 14.76 15.79 -12.59
N VAL A 247 14.82 14.83 -13.50
CA VAL A 247 14.94 15.07 -14.95
C VAL A 247 13.72 15.77 -15.54
N ASP A 248 12.54 15.66 -14.90
CA ASP A 248 11.30 16.27 -15.38
C ASP A 248 11.09 17.71 -14.86
N LEU A 249 12.01 18.21 -14.04
CA LEU A 249 11.93 19.53 -13.44
C LEU A 249 12.72 20.55 -14.26
N ASP A 250 12.11 21.72 -14.49
CA ASP A 250 12.79 22.88 -15.04
C ASP A 250 13.72 23.56 -14.00
N GLU A 251 14.46 24.59 -14.42
CA GLU A 251 15.41 25.29 -13.53
C GLU A 251 14.72 25.94 -12.32
N HIS A 252 13.50 26.47 -12.50
CA HIS A 252 12.76 27.11 -11.42
C HIS A 252 12.28 26.07 -10.40
N GLU A 253 11.75 24.93 -10.87
CA GLU A 253 11.34 23.83 -10.01
C GLU A 253 12.52 23.20 -9.27
N ARG A 254 13.69 23.09 -9.91
CA ARG A 254 14.92 22.57 -9.28
C ARG A 254 15.39 23.42 -8.10
N ALA A 255 15.18 24.74 -8.15
CA ALA A 255 15.52 25.65 -7.05
C ALA A 255 14.68 25.43 -5.78
N HIS A 256 13.53 24.73 -5.89
CA HIS A 256 12.60 24.51 -4.78
C HIS A 256 12.54 23.06 -4.30
N ILE A 257 13.51 22.22 -4.69
CA ILE A 257 13.59 20.85 -4.20
C ILE A 257 13.84 20.86 -2.69
N ARG A 258 12.98 20.16 -1.96
CA ARG A 258 13.01 20.03 -0.49
C ARG A 258 13.87 18.86 -0.02
N GLY A 259 14.05 17.86 -0.87
CA GLY A 259 14.93 16.73 -0.58
C GLY A 259 15.07 15.75 -1.74
N VAL A 260 16.11 14.93 -1.69
CA VAL A 260 16.40 13.85 -2.63
C VAL A 260 16.22 12.51 -1.92
N ILE A 261 15.38 11.63 -2.46
CA ILE A 261 15.22 10.27 -1.91
C ILE A 261 16.36 9.42 -2.48
N GLU A 262 17.35 9.12 -1.65
CA GLU A 262 18.55 8.37 -2.05
C GLU A 262 18.28 6.86 -2.09
N ALA A 263 17.53 6.34 -1.11
CA ALA A 263 17.22 4.92 -1.00
C ALA A 263 15.94 4.65 -0.22
N CYS A 264 15.29 3.55 -0.56
CA CYS A 264 14.14 2.99 0.15
C CYS A 264 14.37 1.49 0.34
N ALA A 265 14.05 0.97 1.52
CA ALA A 265 14.12 -0.45 1.82
C ALA A 265 12.87 -0.92 2.56
N GLU A 266 12.47 -2.16 2.27
CA GLU A 266 11.29 -2.81 2.84
C GLU A 266 11.64 -4.25 3.16
N THR A 267 11.38 -4.69 4.39
CA THR A 267 11.64 -6.07 4.85
C THR A 267 10.54 -6.55 5.78
N SER A 268 10.63 -7.82 6.19
CA SER A 268 9.74 -8.38 7.20
C SER A 268 10.51 -9.15 8.27
N ASP A 269 10.02 -9.11 9.51
CA ASP A 269 10.59 -9.86 10.63
C ASP A 269 10.26 -11.35 10.58
N ALA A 270 9.12 -11.72 9.97
CA ALA A 270 8.61 -13.10 9.96
C ALA A 270 8.60 -13.79 11.35
N HIS A 271 8.39 -13.01 12.42
CA HIS A 271 8.60 -13.46 13.80
C HIS A 271 7.31 -13.60 14.62
N HIS A 272 6.58 -12.49 14.79
CA HIS A 272 5.36 -12.44 15.59
C HIS A 272 4.40 -11.36 15.05
N LEU A 273 3.11 -11.49 15.34
CA LEU A 273 2.10 -10.56 14.83
C LEU A 273 2.19 -9.16 15.46
N THR A 274 2.46 -9.06 16.75
CA THR A 274 2.46 -7.77 17.49
C THR A 274 3.79 -7.45 18.17
N GLN A 275 4.81 -8.28 17.96
CA GLN A 275 6.13 -8.09 18.58
C GLN A 275 7.19 -8.10 17.48
N PRO A 276 8.18 -7.20 17.54
CA PRO A 276 9.29 -7.23 16.61
C PRO A 276 10.17 -8.46 16.86
N HIS A 277 11.05 -8.78 15.92
CA HIS A 277 12.11 -9.75 16.19
C HIS A 277 13.02 -9.22 17.31
N PRO A 278 13.26 -9.96 18.42
CA PRO A 278 14.01 -9.45 19.58
C PRO A 278 15.43 -8.95 19.28
N GLN A 279 16.07 -9.53 18.26
CA GLN A 279 17.41 -9.12 17.78
C GLN A 279 17.37 -8.04 16.70
N GLY A 280 16.20 -7.48 16.35
CA GLY A 280 16.09 -6.40 15.37
C GLY A 280 16.46 -6.76 13.93
N ILE A 281 16.54 -8.04 13.57
CA ILE A 281 17.16 -8.48 12.30
C ILE A 281 16.44 -7.96 11.03
N GLY A 282 15.11 -7.82 11.03
CA GLY A 282 14.39 -7.26 9.89
C GLY A 282 14.68 -5.76 9.74
N ALA A 283 14.52 -5.00 10.82
CA ALA A 283 14.88 -3.59 10.87
C ALA A 283 16.36 -3.34 10.50
N ALA A 284 17.29 -4.18 10.98
CA ALA A 284 18.71 -4.09 10.64
C ALA A 284 18.95 -4.25 9.13
N ARG A 285 18.26 -5.19 8.48
CA ARG A 285 18.34 -5.39 7.03
C ARG A 285 17.78 -4.20 6.26
N ALA A 286 16.65 -3.63 6.69
CA ALA A 286 16.09 -2.42 6.07
C ALA A 286 17.06 -1.23 6.19
N LEU A 287 17.62 -1.00 7.38
CA LEU A 287 18.62 0.05 7.61
C LEU A 287 19.89 -0.17 6.78
N SER A 288 20.41 -1.40 6.74
CA SER A 288 21.62 -1.73 5.98
C SER A 288 21.43 -1.43 4.48
N GLN A 289 20.27 -1.74 3.90
CA GLN A 289 19.98 -1.45 2.49
C GLN A 289 19.95 0.05 2.18
N VAL A 290 19.50 0.91 3.09
CA VAL A 290 19.49 2.37 2.85
C VAL A 290 20.79 3.07 3.26
N LEU A 291 21.63 2.41 4.06
CA LEU A 291 22.94 2.90 4.46
C LEU A 291 24.06 2.43 3.53
N GLU A 292 23.79 1.43 2.68
CA GLU A 292 24.70 0.95 1.67
C GLU A 292 25.03 2.04 0.65
N TYR A 293 26.32 2.21 0.38
CA TYR A 293 26.84 3.19 -0.55
C TYR A 293 27.72 2.51 -1.62
N ASP A 294 27.56 2.96 -2.87
CA ASP A 294 28.39 2.60 -4.02
C ASP A 294 28.36 1.09 -4.40
N GLY A 295 27.29 0.37 -4.04
CA GLY A 295 27.11 -1.06 -4.36
C GLY A 295 28.21 -1.99 -3.83
N ALA A 296 29.06 -1.47 -2.93
CA ALA A 296 30.28 -2.13 -2.46
C ALA A 296 30.19 -2.55 -0.99
N HIS A 297 28.98 -2.69 -0.43
CA HIS A 297 28.73 -3.00 0.98
C HIS A 297 29.40 -2.04 1.98
N LYS A 298 29.77 -0.82 1.55
CA LYS A 298 30.31 0.21 2.43
C LYS A 298 29.16 0.95 3.10
N VAL A 299 29.19 1.05 4.42
CA VAL A 299 28.21 1.80 5.20
C VAL A 299 28.58 3.28 5.18
N LYS A 300 27.65 4.14 4.79
CA LYS A 300 27.75 5.59 4.95
C LYS A 300 26.81 6.04 6.07
N PRO A 301 27.31 6.38 7.27
CA PRO A 301 26.46 6.89 8.35
C PRO A 301 25.65 8.13 7.90
N PRO A 302 24.41 8.30 8.37
CA PRO A 302 23.64 9.51 8.14
C PRO A 302 24.05 10.60 9.14
N ASP A 303 23.60 11.83 8.91
CA ASP A 303 23.82 12.92 9.88
C ASP A 303 22.75 12.89 10.99
N LEU A 304 21.63 12.22 10.75
CA LEU A 304 20.52 12.12 11.68
C LEU A 304 19.70 10.84 11.43
N ILE A 305 19.34 10.16 12.50
CA ILE A 305 18.39 9.04 12.51
C ILE A 305 17.08 9.51 13.13
N VAL A 306 15.98 9.26 12.43
CA VAL A 306 14.62 9.42 12.94
C VAL A 306 14.10 8.03 13.33
N ALA A 307 14.02 7.80 14.64
CA ALA A 307 13.71 6.51 15.20
C ALA A 307 12.20 6.22 15.18
N HIS A 308 11.86 4.93 15.06
CA HIS A 308 10.50 4.44 15.24
C HIS A 308 10.03 4.59 16.70
N ALA A 309 10.87 4.29 17.68
CA ALA A 309 10.85 4.78 19.07
C ALA A 309 9.45 4.95 19.68
N THR A 310 8.74 3.84 19.86
CA THR A 310 7.37 3.84 20.38
C THR A 310 7.31 3.90 21.91
N GLY A 311 8.43 3.76 22.61
CA GLY A 311 8.45 3.70 24.08
C GLY A 311 8.03 2.33 24.62
N THR A 312 7.84 1.34 23.74
CA THR A 312 7.52 -0.03 24.15
C THR A 312 8.82 -0.82 24.35
N ALA A 313 8.84 -1.70 25.37
CA ALA A 313 10.06 -2.40 25.77
C ALA A 313 10.68 -3.21 24.61
N GLY A 314 9.86 -3.99 23.90
CA GLY A 314 10.31 -4.83 22.79
C GLY A 314 10.77 -4.05 21.58
N ASN A 315 10.03 -2.99 21.19
CA ASN A 315 10.38 -2.20 20.02
C ASN A 315 11.68 -1.42 20.20
N ASP A 316 11.80 -0.67 21.29
CA ASP A 316 12.98 0.17 21.51
C ASP A 316 14.26 -0.69 21.65
N SER A 317 14.16 -1.89 22.24
CA SER A 317 15.29 -2.82 22.34
C SER A 317 15.67 -3.40 20.97
N ALA A 318 14.69 -3.89 20.20
CA ALA A 318 14.93 -4.43 18.86
C ALA A 318 15.48 -3.37 17.89
N GLU A 319 14.99 -2.14 18.00
CA GLU A 319 15.44 -1.00 17.22
C GLU A 319 16.88 -0.61 17.56
N TYR A 320 17.26 -0.60 18.85
CA TYR A 320 18.64 -0.39 19.25
C TYR A 320 19.60 -1.44 18.66
N GLU A 321 19.24 -2.72 18.73
CA GLU A 321 20.03 -3.80 18.11
C GLU A 321 20.14 -3.63 16.59
N ALA A 322 19.07 -3.19 15.94
CA ALA A 322 19.07 -2.89 14.51
C ALA A 322 20.05 -1.75 14.16
N TYR A 323 20.08 -0.67 14.96
CA TYR A 323 21.04 0.42 14.76
C TYR A 323 22.47 -0.02 14.99
N ARG A 324 22.75 -0.81 16.03
CA ARG A 324 24.10 -1.35 16.27
C ARG A 324 24.58 -2.21 15.11
N ALA A 325 23.69 -3.06 14.58
CA ALA A 325 24.02 -3.94 13.47
C ALA A 325 24.27 -3.17 12.16
N ALA A 326 23.45 -2.16 11.85
CA ALA A 326 23.49 -1.48 10.56
C ALA A 326 24.44 -0.26 10.53
N VAL A 327 24.54 0.49 11.63
CA VAL A 327 25.35 1.73 11.73
C VAL A 327 26.73 1.45 12.32
N GLY A 328 26.86 0.40 13.14
CA GLY A 328 28.12 0.03 13.78
C GLY A 328 28.60 1.09 14.78
N SER A 329 29.93 1.27 14.87
CA SER A 329 30.55 2.18 15.84
C SER A 329 30.19 3.66 15.65
N ALA A 330 29.69 4.04 14.46
CA ALA A 330 29.28 5.42 14.20
C ALA A 330 28.03 5.82 15.01
N LEU A 331 27.24 4.85 15.51
CA LEU A 331 26.01 5.11 16.27
C LEU A 331 26.24 6.04 17.47
N ALA A 332 27.39 5.94 18.14
CA ALA A 332 27.78 6.78 19.28
C ALA A 332 27.93 8.28 18.93
N THR A 333 27.96 8.62 17.64
CA THR A 333 28.15 9.99 17.15
C THR A 333 27.06 10.46 16.21
N VAL A 334 26.14 9.57 15.81
CA VAL A 334 25.02 9.92 14.93
C VAL A 334 23.82 10.27 15.80
N PRO A 335 23.35 11.54 15.79
CA PRO A 335 22.14 11.96 16.45
C PRO A 335 20.94 11.07 16.14
N VAL A 336 20.15 10.76 17.16
CA VAL A 336 18.88 10.03 17.04
C VAL A 336 17.74 10.84 17.66
N VAL A 337 16.63 11.00 16.93
CA VAL A 337 15.43 11.69 17.41
C VAL A 337 14.22 10.76 17.46
N ALA A 338 13.41 10.88 18.50
CA ALA A 338 12.19 10.10 18.73
C ALA A 338 10.96 11.00 18.80
N LEU A 339 10.49 11.48 17.63
CA LEU A 339 9.48 12.54 17.56
C LEU A 339 8.07 12.15 18.01
N LYS A 340 7.74 10.85 18.10
CA LYS A 340 6.47 10.42 18.69
C LYS A 340 6.27 10.91 20.11
N SER A 341 7.33 11.16 20.86
CA SER A 341 7.23 11.75 22.20
C SER A 341 6.59 13.15 22.18
N ARG A 342 6.60 13.85 21.02
CA ARG A 342 6.05 15.20 20.85
C ARG A 342 4.58 15.21 20.48
N PHE A 343 4.18 14.40 19.51
CA PHE A 343 2.82 14.43 18.94
C PHE A 343 2.11 13.07 18.98
N GLY A 344 2.59 12.14 19.80
CA GLY A 344 2.07 10.77 19.86
C GLY A 344 2.46 9.95 18.63
N HIS A 345 1.95 8.73 18.57
CA HIS A 345 2.15 7.81 17.46
C HIS A 345 0.98 7.88 16.46
N PRO A 346 1.13 8.55 15.30
CA PRO A 346 0.06 8.72 14.32
C PRO A 346 -0.07 7.52 13.37
N LEU A 347 0.22 6.32 13.88
CA LEU A 347 -0.01 5.04 13.22
C LEU A 347 0.60 4.99 11.81
N GLY A 348 -0.23 4.76 10.78
CA GLY A 348 0.16 4.62 9.39
C GLY A 348 0.76 5.88 8.78
N ALA A 349 0.56 7.06 9.38
CA ALA A 349 1.18 8.32 8.94
C ALA A 349 2.60 8.53 9.48
N ALA A 350 3.01 7.78 10.50
CA ALA A 350 4.16 8.10 11.37
C ALA A 350 5.46 8.41 10.61
N GLY A 351 6.00 7.45 9.86
CA GLY A 351 7.35 7.62 9.32
C GLY A 351 7.49 8.81 8.34
N VAL A 352 6.48 9.09 7.52
CA VAL A 352 6.52 10.26 6.62
C VAL A 352 6.28 11.56 7.38
N LEU A 353 5.41 11.55 8.39
CA LEU A 353 5.15 12.73 9.23
C LEU A 353 6.39 13.15 10.02
N GLU A 354 7.12 12.17 10.59
CA GLU A 354 8.37 12.41 11.30
C GLU A 354 9.47 12.88 10.35
N LEU A 355 9.65 12.20 9.21
CA LEU A 355 10.63 12.58 8.20
C LEU A 355 10.37 13.99 7.64
N ALA A 356 9.12 14.31 7.29
CA ALA A 356 8.70 15.61 6.80
C ALA A 356 9.00 16.72 7.81
N SER A 357 8.66 16.48 9.09
CA SER A 357 8.93 17.42 10.17
C SER A 357 10.42 17.69 10.34
N VAL A 358 11.25 16.64 10.28
CA VAL A 358 12.71 16.75 10.39
C VAL A 358 13.34 17.42 9.17
N ILE A 359 12.84 17.17 7.96
CA ILE A 359 13.27 17.93 6.77
C ILE A 359 13.00 19.43 6.98
N GLY A 360 11.80 19.80 7.46
CA GLY A 360 11.47 21.18 7.78
C GLY A 360 12.38 21.78 8.88
N CYS A 361 12.73 21.01 9.92
CA CYS A 361 13.70 21.44 10.93
C CYS A 361 15.11 21.65 10.34
N ALA A 362 15.58 20.73 9.49
CA ALA A 362 16.88 20.78 8.83
C ALA A 362 17.02 21.97 7.87
N GLU A 363 15.94 22.36 7.19
CA GLU A 363 15.86 23.58 6.37
C GLU A 363 15.96 24.86 7.21
N ASN A 364 15.66 24.77 8.51
CA ASN A 364 15.79 25.83 9.50
C ASN A 364 17.04 25.68 10.39
N ASP A 365 17.98 24.82 9.98
CA ASP A 365 19.29 24.52 10.58
C ASP A 365 19.24 24.14 12.07
N PHE A 366 18.24 23.35 12.46
CA PHE A 366 18.19 22.74 13.79
C PHE A 366 17.69 21.30 13.78
N ILE A 367 18.04 20.56 14.83
CA ILE A 367 17.60 19.20 15.11
C ILE A 367 16.61 19.27 16.29
N PRO A 368 15.37 18.75 16.14
CA PRO A 368 14.41 18.73 17.24
C PRO A 368 14.85 17.75 18.34
N SER A 369 14.41 17.96 19.58
CA SER A 369 14.67 17.01 20.66
C SER A 369 13.51 16.07 20.93
N SER A 370 13.85 14.88 21.41
CA SER A 370 12.96 13.93 22.06
C SER A 370 12.65 14.41 23.49
N ILE A 371 11.53 13.95 24.05
CA ILE A 371 11.17 14.20 25.46
C ILE A 371 10.89 12.88 26.17
N GLY A 372 10.85 12.92 27.50
CA GLY A 372 10.53 11.79 28.35
C GLY A 372 11.39 11.77 29.60
N ARG A 373 11.51 10.59 30.22
CA ARG A 373 12.32 10.35 31.43
C ARG A 373 13.82 10.15 31.16
N GLY A 374 14.25 10.34 29.92
CA GLY A 374 15.62 10.21 29.45
C GLY A 374 16.05 8.78 29.13
N ARG A 375 17.07 8.62 28.29
CA ARG A 375 17.59 7.34 27.81
C ARG A 375 18.22 6.54 28.96
N ASP A 376 17.97 5.22 28.96
CA ASP A 376 18.72 4.27 29.76
C ASP A 376 20.16 4.11 29.23
N ALA A 377 21.11 4.81 29.86
CA ALA A 377 22.51 4.78 29.46
C ALA A 377 23.18 3.42 29.68
N GLU A 378 22.65 2.56 30.56
CA GLU A 378 23.17 1.21 30.79
C GLU A 378 22.70 0.25 29.70
N ALA A 379 21.42 0.33 29.32
CA ALA A 379 20.84 -0.55 28.30
C ALA A 379 21.21 -0.13 26.87
N PHE A 380 21.39 1.17 26.62
CA PHE A 380 21.56 1.71 25.26
C PHE A 380 22.84 2.56 25.10
N PRO A 381 24.01 2.18 25.64
CA PRO A 381 25.16 3.05 25.90
C PRO A 381 25.62 3.90 24.70
N ASP A 382 25.56 3.33 23.50
CA ASP A 382 26.04 3.94 22.26
C ASP A 382 24.99 4.80 21.53
N LEU A 383 23.79 4.99 22.08
CA LEU A 383 22.71 5.74 21.41
C LEU A 383 22.79 7.24 21.77
N ASP A 384 23.16 8.10 20.81
CA ASP A 384 23.09 9.58 20.97
C ASP A 384 21.66 10.09 20.75
N LEU A 385 20.77 9.80 21.71
CA LEU A 385 19.42 10.34 21.71
C LEU A 385 19.45 11.87 21.96
N ILE A 386 18.80 12.65 21.11
CA ILE A 386 18.63 14.09 21.35
C ILE A 386 17.57 14.30 22.42
N GLU A 387 17.99 14.79 23.58
CA GLU A 387 17.15 14.97 24.77
C GLU A 387 17.07 16.44 25.17
N ASP A 388 16.02 16.79 25.91
CA ASP A 388 15.76 18.08 26.57
C ASP A 388 15.63 19.32 25.67
N ALA A 389 16.63 19.62 24.85
CA ALA A 389 16.69 20.84 24.05
C ALA A 389 17.09 20.57 22.60
N THR A 390 16.59 21.42 21.69
CA THR A 390 16.98 21.37 20.28
C THR A 390 18.48 21.60 20.13
N ARG A 391 19.09 20.95 19.13
CA ARG A 391 20.51 21.17 18.77
C ARG A 391 20.58 22.02 17.51
N ASN A 392 21.46 23.00 17.46
CA ASN A 392 21.77 23.69 16.20
C ASN A 392 22.61 22.75 15.33
N GLY A 393 22.35 22.71 14.03
CA GLY A 393 23.13 21.86 13.14
C GLY A 393 22.58 21.82 11.71
N SER A 394 23.50 21.69 10.76
CA SER A 394 23.15 21.48 9.36
C SER A 394 23.07 19.98 9.09
N VAL A 395 21.85 19.45 8.94
CA VAL A 395 21.60 18.05 8.60
C VAL A 395 21.53 17.91 7.08
N GLN A 396 22.41 17.11 6.49
CA GLN A 396 22.45 16.90 5.03
C GLN A 396 21.89 15.54 4.62
N SER A 397 21.88 14.56 5.52
CA SER A 397 21.38 13.21 5.28
C SER A 397 20.59 12.69 6.47
N ILE A 398 19.35 12.32 6.24
CA ILE A 398 18.42 11.78 7.23
C ILE A 398 18.11 10.34 6.88
N VAL A 399 18.11 9.45 7.86
CA VAL A 399 17.56 8.10 7.75
C VAL A 399 16.38 7.98 8.70
N VAL A 400 15.26 7.43 8.22
CA VAL A 400 14.07 7.15 9.04
C VAL A 400 13.75 5.67 8.99
N LEU A 401 13.34 5.10 10.13
CA LEU A 401 12.84 3.73 10.26
C LEU A 401 11.38 3.73 10.73
N SER A 402 10.57 2.83 10.21
CA SER A 402 9.27 2.47 10.78
C SER A 402 9.08 0.97 10.80
N ALA A 403 8.59 0.45 11.92
CA ALA A 403 8.28 -0.96 12.13
C ALA A 403 6.78 -1.11 12.43
N GLY A 404 6.10 -2.01 11.75
CA GLY A 404 4.66 -2.23 11.85
C GLY A 404 4.31 -3.58 12.46
N PHE A 405 3.09 -3.67 13.02
CA PHE A 405 2.48 -4.96 13.34
C PHE A 405 2.49 -5.88 12.10
N GLY A 406 2.71 -7.17 12.34
CA GLY A 406 2.96 -8.15 11.30
C GLY A 406 4.43 -8.24 10.87
N GLY A 407 5.32 -7.44 11.47
CA GLY A 407 6.76 -7.49 11.24
C GLY A 407 7.24 -6.68 10.04
N ALA A 408 6.37 -5.90 9.38
CA ALA A 408 6.76 -5.09 8.23
C ALA A 408 7.66 -3.93 8.66
N ASN A 409 8.85 -3.83 8.08
CA ASN A 409 9.81 -2.75 8.33
C ASN A 409 10.03 -1.94 7.06
N ALA A 410 10.07 -0.62 7.17
CA ALA A 410 10.41 0.29 6.08
C ALA A 410 11.45 1.32 6.53
N ALA A 411 12.47 1.54 5.71
CA ALA A 411 13.49 2.55 5.96
C ALA A 411 13.72 3.41 4.71
N LEU A 412 13.94 4.71 4.90
CA LEU A 412 14.26 5.65 3.82
C LEU A 412 15.50 6.45 4.18
N ARG A 413 16.31 6.79 3.16
CA ARG A 413 17.38 7.78 3.22
C ARG A 413 17.03 8.97 2.35
N VAL A 414 17.03 10.16 2.95
CA VAL A 414 16.77 11.42 2.25
C VAL A 414 17.93 12.37 2.48
N SER A 415 18.35 13.08 1.45
CA SER A 415 19.34 14.14 1.56
C SER A 415 18.82 15.51 1.16
N ARG A 416 19.45 16.55 1.70
CA ARG A 416 19.21 17.93 1.29
C ARG A 416 19.67 18.10 -0.17
N ALA A 417 18.87 18.80 -0.97
CA ALA A 417 19.26 19.14 -2.33
C ALA A 417 20.41 20.16 -2.29
N ASN A 418 21.53 19.83 -2.94
CA ASN A 418 22.60 20.77 -3.28
C ASN A 418 23.08 20.45 -4.70
N GLU A 419 23.59 21.45 -5.42
CA GLU A 419 23.94 21.31 -6.85
C GLU A 419 24.88 20.13 -7.12
N ALA A 420 25.89 19.91 -6.27
CA ALA A 420 26.82 18.80 -6.39
C ALA A 420 26.15 17.41 -6.23
N ARG A 421 25.17 17.26 -5.34
CA ARG A 421 24.44 15.98 -5.15
C ARG A 421 23.41 15.74 -6.26
N LEU A 422 22.85 16.79 -6.83
CA LEU A 422 21.96 16.69 -7.99
C LEU A 422 22.70 16.15 -9.23
N GLU A 423 24.01 16.41 -9.34
CA GLU A 423 24.87 15.85 -10.38
C GLU A 423 25.33 14.40 -10.07
N VAL A 424 25.71 14.11 -8.82
CA VAL A 424 26.26 12.79 -8.40
C VAL A 424 25.20 11.69 -8.26
N SER A 425 23.94 12.03 -7.95
CA SER A 425 22.84 11.06 -7.73
C SER A 425 22.48 10.23 -8.98
N THR A 426 23.11 10.47 -10.11
CA THR A 426 22.96 9.74 -11.38
C THR A 426 23.64 8.36 -11.38
N THR A 427 24.40 8.00 -10.34
CA THR A 427 25.33 6.85 -10.37
C THR A 427 24.81 5.53 -9.77
N LEU A 428 23.84 5.53 -8.84
CA LEU A 428 23.27 4.31 -8.26
C LEU A 428 21.90 4.01 -8.89
N ALA A 429 21.94 3.55 -10.13
CA ALA A 429 20.77 3.30 -10.95
C ALA A 429 20.37 1.80 -10.91
N PRO A 430 19.11 1.44 -10.60
CA PRO A 430 18.62 0.09 -10.83
C PRO A 430 18.79 -0.26 -12.32
N ARG A 431 19.43 -1.38 -12.67
CA ARG A 431 19.60 -1.73 -14.10
C ARG A 431 18.23 -2.01 -14.71
N VAL A 432 17.71 -1.08 -15.53
CA VAL A 432 16.61 -1.40 -16.43
C VAL A 432 17.08 -2.54 -17.29
N VAL A 433 16.35 -3.64 -17.20
CA VAL A 433 16.61 -4.77 -18.06
C VAL A 433 15.76 -4.55 -19.32
N ALA A 434 16.43 -4.35 -20.45
CA ALA A 434 15.79 -4.30 -21.76
C ALA A 434 14.94 -5.57 -21.96
N ASP A 435 13.74 -5.41 -22.52
CA ASP A 435 12.80 -6.50 -22.81
C ASP A 435 12.35 -7.33 -21.58
N SER A 436 11.87 -6.64 -20.54
CA SER A 436 11.33 -7.26 -19.32
C SER A 436 9.88 -7.71 -19.46
N THR A 437 9.59 -8.67 -20.34
CA THR A 437 8.31 -9.36 -20.26
C THR A 437 8.13 -9.97 -18.86
N ILE A 438 6.98 -9.74 -18.23
CA ILE A 438 6.62 -10.36 -16.94
C ILE A 438 5.70 -11.54 -17.21
N ARG A 439 5.96 -12.67 -16.56
CA ARG A 439 5.17 -13.89 -16.71
C ARG A 439 4.50 -14.29 -15.40
N ILE A 440 3.30 -14.83 -15.49
CA ILE A 440 2.75 -15.68 -14.42
C ILE A 440 3.26 -17.09 -14.67
N THR A 441 4.08 -17.60 -13.75
CA THR A 441 4.73 -18.92 -13.88
C THR A 441 4.11 -19.98 -12.98
N ALA A 442 3.36 -19.57 -11.96
CA ALA A 442 2.58 -20.46 -11.11
C ALA A 442 1.35 -19.72 -10.55
N ALA A 443 0.36 -20.48 -10.13
CA ALA A 443 -0.83 -19.96 -9.48
C ALA A 443 -1.44 -21.00 -8.54
N GLY A 444 -2.03 -20.53 -7.45
CA GLY A 444 -2.77 -21.33 -6.48
C GLY A 444 -4.11 -20.68 -6.16
N ALA A 445 -5.10 -21.49 -5.79
CA ALA A 445 -6.42 -20.96 -5.48
C ALA A 445 -7.14 -21.80 -4.42
N VAL A 446 -7.87 -21.12 -3.55
CA VAL A 446 -8.87 -21.74 -2.65
C VAL A 446 -10.13 -20.89 -2.74
N SER A 447 -11.25 -21.48 -3.10
CA SER A 447 -12.50 -20.73 -3.26
C SER A 447 -13.69 -21.64 -3.02
N SER A 448 -14.91 -21.11 -3.16
CA SER A 448 -16.10 -21.95 -3.17
C SER A 448 -16.15 -22.94 -4.34
N ALA A 449 -15.36 -22.75 -5.41
CA ALA A 449 -15.21 -23.79 -6.44
C ALA A 449 -14.37 -24.99 -5.96
N GLY A 450 -13.69 -24.88 -4.82
CA GLY A 450 -12.75 -25.86 -4.30
C GLY A 450 -11.30 -25.37 -4.39
N ARG A 451 -10.38 -26.32 -4.31
CA ARG A 451 -8.93 -26.11 -4.29
C ARG A 451 -8.34 -26.19 -5.71
N GLY A 452 -7.43 -25.27 -6.02
CA GLY A 452 -6.66 -25.25 -7.25
C GLY A 452 -7.31 -24.49 -8.40
N VAL A 453 -6.47 -24.01 -9.31
CA VAL A 453 -6.91 -23.30 -10.54
C VAL A 453 -7.79 -24.19 -11.43
N ALA A 454 -7.58 -25.50 -11.40
CA ALA A 454 -8.40 -26.46 -12.15
C ALA A 454 -9.86 -26.49 -11.67
N ALA A 455 -10.09 -26.48 -10.35
CA ALA A 455 -11.43 -26.44 -9.77
C ALA A 455 -12.14 -25.11 -10.10
N LEU A 456 -11.40 -24.00 -9.98
CA LEU A 456 -11.89 -22.67 -10.37
C LEU A 456 -12.32 -22.64 -11.85
N ARG A 457 -11.50 -23.20 -12.75
CA ARG A 457 -11.80 -23.30 -14.19
C ARG A 457 -13.02 -24.18 -14.49
N ALA A 458 -13.09 -25.34 -13.86
CA ALA A 458 -14.20 -26.27 -14.05
C ALA A 458 -15.52 -25.59 -13.65
N ARG A 459 -15.56 -24.98 -12.46
CA ARG A 459 -16.77 -24.32 -11.96
C ARG A 459 -17.20 -23.13 -12.83
N ALA A 460 -16.23 -22.34 -13.28
CA ALA A 460 -16.52 -21.19 -14.11
C ALA A 460 -17.03 -21.55 -15.52
N ARG A 461 -16.69 -22.75 -16.02
CA ARG A 461 -17.23 -23.29 -17.28
C ARG A 461 -18.62 -23.91 -17.11
N GLU A 462 -18.89 -24.53 -15.96
CA GLU A 462 -20.23 -25.04 -15.61
C GLU A 462 -21.25 -23.90 -15.49
N GLY A 463 -20.81 -22.75 -14.96
CA GLY A 463 -21.66 -21.59 -14.73
C GLY A 463 -22.69 -21.79 -13.60
N GLY A 464 -23.64 -20.87 -13.50
CA GLY A 464 -24.69 -20.87 -12.49
C GLY A 464 -24.23 -20.39 -11.11
N ILE A 465 -25.01 -20.72 -10.08
CA ILE A 465 -24.79 -20.26 -8.70
C ILE A 465 -23.64 -21.06 -8.07
N TRP A 466 -22.56 -20.41 -7.68
CA TRP A 466 -21.45 -21.08 -6.99
C TRP A 466 -21.88 -21.47 -5.57
N PRO A 467 -21.42 -22.62 -5.02
CA PRO A 467 -21.80 -23.05 -3.68
C PRO A 467 -21.24 -22.09 -2.61
N ALA A 468 -21.70 -22.24 -1.37
CA ALA A 468 -21.05 -21.59 -0.23
C ALA A 468 -19.62 -22.13 -0.04
N PHE A 469 -18.75 -21.32 0.55
CA PHE A 469 -17.38 -21.76 0.85
C PHE A 469 -17.38 -22.85 1.93
N SER A 470 -16.65 -23.94 1.70
CA SER A 470 -16.41 -24.99 2.70
C SER A 470 -14.99 -24.91 3.24
N GLU A 471 -14.87 -24.88 4.56
CA GLU A 471 -13.61 -24.93 5.33
C GLU A 471 -12.81 -26.23 5.08
N ASP A 472 -13.46 -27.30 4.61
CA ASP A 472 -12.78 -28.54 4.21
C ASP A 472 -11.76 -28.28 3.09
N THR A 473 -11.98 -27.25 2.27
CA THR A 473 -11.06 -26.80 1.22
C THR A 473 -9.71 -26.33 1.79
N LEU A 474 -9.70 -25.79 3.01
CA LEU A 474 -8.49 -25.28 3.67
C LEU A 474 -7.81 -26.29 4.59
N THR A 475 -8.58 -27.25 5.13
CA THR A 475 -8.08 -28.26 6.06
C THR A 475 -6.77 -28.94 5.64
N PRO A 476 -6.56 -29.36 4.36
CA PRO A 476 -5.30 -29.97 3.96
C PRO A 476 -4.13 -28.99 3.80
N LEU A 477 -4.38 -27.69 3.78
CA LEU A 477 -3.40 -26.64 3.48
C LEU A 477 -2.89 -25.88 4.71
N LEU A 478 -3.57 -26.04 5.85
CA LEU A 478 -3.33 -25.25 7.06
C LEU A 478 -2.88 -26.13 8.24
N ASP A 479 -1.93 -25.63 9.01
CA ASP A 479 -1.65 -26.16 10.34
C ASP A 479 -2.80 -25.78 11.28
N ARG A 480 -3.63 -26.76 11.63
CA ARG A 480 -4.83 -26.57 12.47
C ARG A 480 -4.54 -25.87 13.80
N THR A 481 -3.39 -26.13 14.42
CA THR A 481 -3.06 -25.56 15.73
C THR A 481 -2.76 -24.07 15.60
N LYS A 482 -2.00 -23.71 14.55
CA LYS A 482 -1.58 -22.33 14.26
C LYS A 482 -2.70 -21.50 13.65
N SER A 483 -3.58 -22.10 12.83
CA SER A 483 -4.57 -21.36 12.05
C SER A 483 -5.92 -21.17 12.73
N ARG A 484 -6.25 -21.90 13.81
CA ARG A 484 -7.60 -21.93 14.41
C ARG A 484 -8.13 -20.59 14.92
N ARG A 485 -7.23 -19.66 15.26
CA ARG A 485 -7.57 -18.34 15.83
C ARG A 485 -7.49 -17.21 14.81
N LEU A 486 -7.03 -17.52 13.60
CA LEU A 486 -6.90 -16.57 12.52
C LEU A 486 -8.28 -16.26 11.94
N ALA A 487 -8.48 -15.02 11.50
CA ALA A 487 -9.64 -14.67 10.71
C ALA A 487 -9.69 -15.49 9.40
N LEU A 488 -10.85 -15.55 8.73
CA LEU A 488 -10.99 -16.37 7.53
C LEU A 488 -10.13 -15.83 6.37
N LEU A 489 -10.08 -14.51 6.17
CA LEU A 489 -9.25 -13.88 5.13
C LEU A 489 -7.77 -14.36 5.12
N PRO A 490 -6.97 -14.23 6.20
CA PRO A 490 -5.58 -14.71 6.20
C PRO A 490 -5.49 -16.23 6.00
N ARG A 491 -6.46 -17.01 6.47
CA ARG A 491 -6.49 -18.47 6.23
C ARG A 491 -6.68 -18.80 4.75
N LEU A 492 -7.55 -18.06 4.05
CA LEU A 492 -7.71 -18.16 2.59
C LEU A 492 -6.41 -17.82 1.87
N MET A 493 -5.77 -16.70 2.23
CA MET A 493 -4.53 -16.27 1.60
C MET A 493 -3.39 -17.27 1.81
N ILE A 494 -3.20 -17.78 3.04
CA ILE A 494 -2.23 -18.85 3.32
C ILE A 494 -2.55 -20.09 2.50
N GLY A 495 -3.82 -20.49 2.41
CA GLY A 495 -4.25 -21.62 1.60
C GLY A 495 -3.90 -21.45 0.12
N ALA A 496 -4.20 -20.30 -0.48
CA ALA A 496 -3.88 -20.01 -1.88
C ALA A 496 -2.37 -19.99 -2.15
N VAL A 497 -1.57 -19.41 -1.23
CA VAL A 497 -0.10 -19.39 -1.35
C VAL A 497 0.49 -20.78 -1.16
N ARG A 498 -0.04 -21.59 -0.24
CA ARG A 498 0.38 -22.99 -0.06
C ARG A 498 0.10 -23.82 -1.32
N ASP A 499 -1.10 -23.69 -1.88
CA ASP A 499 -1.49 -24.35 -3.13
C ASP A 499 -0.60 -23.93 -4.31
N LEU A 500 -0.23 -22.64 -4.37
CA LEU A 500 0.75 -22.15 -5.34
C LEU A 500 2.11 -22.82 -5.13
N ILE A 501 2.65 -22.80 -3.91
CA ILE A 501 4.00 -23.29 -3.62
C ILE A 501 4.12 -24.79 -3.91
N GLU A 502 3.08 -25.58 -3.61
CA GLU A 502 3.03 -27.01 -3.93
C GLU A 502 3.13 -27.30 -5.43
N SER A 503 2.77 -26.34 -6.29
CA SER A 503 2.94 -26.41 -7.75
C SER A 503 4.28 -25.85 -8.26
N THR A 504 5.14 -25.37 -7.36
CA THR A 504 6.45 -24.78 -7.69
C THR A 504 7.61 -25.61 -7.12
N ASN A 505 8.81 -25.41 -7.65
CA ASN A 505 10.06 -25.92 -7.04
C ASN A 505 10.83 -24.80 -6.34
N LEU A 506 10.15 -23.83 -5.71
CA LEU A 506 10.83 -22.81 -4.91
C LEU A 506 11.44 -23.47 -3.68
N THR A 507 12.74 -23.26 -3.44
CA THR A 507 13.35 -23.67 -2.18
C THR A 507 12.81 -22.85 -1.02
N THR A 508 13.02 -23.30 0.22
CA THR A 508 12.67 -22.52 1.41
C THR A 508 13.32 -21.14 1.39
N ASP A 509 14.60 -21.03 1.04
CA ASP A 509 15.30 -19.74 1.00
C ASP A 509 14.80 -18.83 -0.14
N GLU A 510 14.47 -19.42 -1.29
CA GLU A 510 13.85 -18.67 -2.38
C GLU A 510 12.47 -18.13 -1.97
N LEU A 511 11.67 -18.93 -1.26
CA LEU A 511 10.38 -18.48 -0.75
C LEU A 511 10.55 -17.36 0.29
N ARG A 512 11.46 -17.54 1.25
CA ARG A 512 11.73 -16.56 2.31
C ARG A 512 12.14 -15.20 1.73
N SER A 513 12.93 -15.21 0.66
CA SER A 513 13.43 -14.01 -0.03
C SER A 513 12.49 -13.49 -1.13
N THR A 514 11.34 -14.13 -1.38
CA THR A 514 10.36 -13.68 -2.38
C THR A 514 9.41 -12.65 -1.77
N PRO A 515 9.38 -11.39 -2.27
CA PRO A 515 8.42 -10.39 -1.82
C PRO A 515 6.97 -10.84 -2.03
N LEU A 516 6.09 -10.46 -1.11
CA LEU A 516 4.67 -10.80 -1.15
C LEU A 516 3.80 -9.55 -1.04
N ILE A 517 2.91 -9.37 -2.01
CA ILE A 517 1.87 -8.34 -1.98
C ILE A 517 0.52 -9.02 -1.77
N ALA A 518 -0.09 -8.80 -0.61
CA ALA A 518 -1.46 -9.18 -0.34
C ALA A 518 -2.44 -8.11 -0.88
N ALA A 519 -3.61 -8.51 -1.34
CA ALA A 519 -4.65 -7.61 -1.81
C ALA A 519 -6.02 -8.00 -1.23
N ASN A 520 -6.75 -7.03 -0.69
CA ASN A 520 -8.10 -7.21 -0.18
C ASN A 520 -8.93 -5.93 -0.37
N TRP A 521 -10.26 -6.05 -0.37
CA TRP A 521 -11.13 -4.89 -0.52
C TRP A 521 -11.52 -4.32 0.85
N PHE A 522 -12.13 -5.13 1.71
CA PHE A 522 -12.68 -4.68 2.99
C PHE A 522 -12.06 -5.36 4.22
N GLY A 523 -11.05 -6.21 4.01
CA GLY A 523 -10.31 -6.86 5.09
C GLY A 523 -11.10 -7.95 5.80
N THR A 524 -10.83 -8.17 7.08
CA THR A 524 -11.50 -9.18 7.92
C THR A 524 -12.81 -8.65 8.48
N ALA A 525 -13.86 -8.65 7.67
CA ALA A 525 -15.18 -8.13 8.02
C ALA A 525 -15.78 -8.76 9.28
N ASP A 526 -15.69 -10.09 9.47
CA ASP A 526 -16.26 -10.78 10.65
C ASP A 526 -15.59 -10.29 11.95
N TYR A 527 -14.25 -10.32 11.96
CA TYR A 527 -13.48 -9.92 13.13
C TYR A 527 -13.65 -8.42 13.43
N THR A 528 -13.69 -7.59 12.39
CA THR A 528 -13.92 -6.14 12.52
C THR A 528 -15.29 -5.86 13.11
N GLU A 529 -16.35 -6.51 12.61
CA GLU A 529 -17.71 -6.35 13.15
C GLU A 529 -17.77 -6.78 14.61
N ARG A 530 -17.27 -7.98 14.94
CA ARG A 530 -17.31 -8.52 16.30
C ARG A 530 -16.53 -7.63 17.27
N TYR A 531 -15.36 -7.15 16.85
CA TYR A 531 -14.58 -6.21 17.65
C TYR A 531 -15.37 -4.95 17.95
N TYR A 532 -15.97 -4.31 16.94
CA TYR A 532 -16.74 -3.08 17.16
C TYR A 532 -18.03 -3.30 17.95
N ARG A 533 -18.76 -4.39 17.72
CA ARG A 533 -19.95 -4.72 18.52
C ARG A 533 -19.59 -4.91 19.98
N ASP A 534 -18.50 -5.63 20.26
CA ASP A 534 -18.01 -5.81 21.62
C ASP A 534 -17.53 -4.48 22.23
N LEU A 535 -16.79 -3.66 21.47
CA LEU A 535 -16.24 -2.38 21.91
C LEU A 535 -17.33 -1.35 22.21
N VAL A 536 -18.33 -1.21 21.32
CA VAL A 536 -19.46 -0.28 21.49
C VAL A 536 -20.35 -0.73 22.67
N ARG A 537 -20.52 -2.04 22.87
CA ARG A 537 -21.33 -2.57 23.97
C ARG A 537 -20.62 -2.50 25.33
N SER A 538 -19.35 -2.88 25.37
CA SER A 538 -18.63 -3.15 26.62
C SER A 538 -17.80 -1.97 27.10
N GLY A 539 -17.53 -1.01 26.21
CA GLY A 539 -16.67 0.13 26.49
C GLY A 539 -15.25 -0.04 25.97
N ILE A 540 -14.60 1.08 25.70
CA ILE A 540 -13.23 1.16 25.14
C ILE A 540 -12.17 0.42 25.97
N ASP A 541 -12.34 0.37 27.30
CA ASP A 541 -11.40 -0.28 28.23
C ASP A 541 -11.50 -1.83 28.23
N LEU A 542 -12.52 -2.40 27.59
CA LEU A 542 -12.77 -3.85 27.52
C LEU A 542 -12.60 -4.41 26.10
N ALA A 543 -11.80 -3.74 25.28
CA ALA A 543 -11.48 -4.18 23.92
C ALA A 543 -10.83 -5.57 23.91
N ASN A 544 -11.17 -6.39 22.91
CA ASN A 544 -10.60 -7.73 22.75
C ASN A 544 -9.27 -7.67 21.97
N PRO A 545 -8.12 -8.01 22.57
CA PRO A 545 -6.82 -7.87 21.93
C PRO A 545 -6.61 -8.83 20.74
N MET A 546 -7.26 -10.00 20.76
CA MET A 546 -7.18 -10.97 19.66
C MET A 546 -7.96 -10.49 18.44
N LEU A 547 -9.19 -9.99 18.65
CA LEU A 547 -9.98 -9.45 17.54
C LEU A 547 -9.32 -8.19 16.96
N PHE A 548 -8.75 -7.33 17.80
CA PHE A 548 -8.01 -6.14 17.36
C PHE A 548 -6.84 -6.49 16.43
N ALA A 549 -5.94 -7.38 16.86
CA ALA A 549 -4.74 -7.71 16.09
C ALA A 549 -5.06 -8.33 14.72
N GLU A 550 -6.12 -9.14 14.64
CA GLU A 550 -6.57 -9.78 13.41
C GLU A 550 -7.46 -8.87 12.53
N SER A 551 -7.91 -7.71 13.04
CA SER A 551 -8.74 -6.75 12.29
C SER A 551 -7.95 -5.66 11.57
N VAL A 552 -6.62 -5.63 11.74
CA VAL A 552 -5.77 -4.64 11.06
C VAL A 552 -5.70 -4.98 9.56
N PRO A 553 -5.88 -4.02 8.62
CA PRO A 553 -6.00 -4.31 7.19
C PRO A 553 -4.78 -5.01 6.55
N ASN A 554 -3.61 -4.99 7.22
CA ASN A 554 -2.41 -5.68 6.76
C ASN A 554 -2.35 -7.17 7.16
N ILE A 555 -3.35 -7.70 7.85
CA ILE A 555 -3.32 -9.06 8.43
C ILE A 555 -3.01 -10.16 7.40
N GLY A 556 -3.49 -10.03 6.16
CA GLY A 556 -3.25 -11.00 5.09
C GLY A 556 -1.75 -11.18 4.75
N SER A 557 -1.01 -10.08 4.60
CA SER A 557 0.44 -10.12 4.32
C SER A 557 1.24 -10.54 5.56
N ALA A 558 0.85 -10.04 6.74
CA ALA A 558 1.46 -10.41 8.01
C ALA A 558 1.40 -11.92 8.27
N GLN A 559 0.21 -12.52 8.14
CA GLN A 559 0.02 -13.94 8.40
C GLN A 559 0.68 -14.81 7.32
N CYS A 560 0.75 -14.36 6.06
CA CYS A 560 1.55 -15.05 5.05
C CYS A 560 3.04 -15.00 5.39
N SER A 561 3.58 -13.86 5.82
CA SER A 561 4.98 -13.75 6.25
C SER A 561 5.30 -14.75 7.36
N LEU A 562 4.47 -14.79 8.42
CA LEU A 562 4.63 -15.72 9.53
C LEU A 562 4.51 -17.19 9.11
N ALA A 563 3.55 -17.51 8.22
CA ALA A 563 3.29 -18.88 7.80
C ALA A 563 4.38 -19.48 6.89
N PHE A 564 5.15 -18.64 6.21
CA PHE A 564 6.13 -19.05 5.20
C PHE A 564 7.57 -18.58 5.51
N GLY A 565 7.78 -17.83 6.60
CA GLY A 565 9.08 -17.27 6.97
C GLY A 565 9.55 -16.16 6.03
N ILE A 566 8.64 -15.50 5.30
CA ILE A 566 8.98 -14.49 4.30
C ILE A 566 9.52 -13.27 5.00
N ASP A 567 10.81 -13.02 4.80
CA ASP A 567 11.57 -11.98 5.47
C ASP A 567 11.95 -10.83 4.51
N ALA A 568 11.60 -10.97 3.23
CA ALA A 568 11.56 -9.91 2.22
C ALA A 568 10.38 -8.94 2.44
N SER A 569 10.19 -7.97 1.53
CA SER A 569 9.07 -7.03 1.59
C SER A 569 7.72 -7.77 1.59
N THR A 570 6.89 -7.47 2.59
CA THR A 570 5.53 -7.99 2.74
C THR A 570 4.58 -6.83 3.00
N LEU A 571 3.59 -6.63 2.13
CA LEU A 571 2.65 -5.50 2.23
C LEU A 571 1.23 -5.87 1.80
N SER A 572 0.25 -5.07 2.20
CA SER A 572 -1.13 -5.19 1.72
C SER A 572 -1.55 -3.97 0.90
N VAL A 573 -2.11 -4.18 -0.29
CA VAL A 573 -2.89 -3.18 -1.04
C VAL A 573 -4.36 -3.36 -0.67
N ILE A 574 -5.02 -2.29 -0.22
CA ILE A 574 -6.34 -2.39 0.42
C ILE A 574 -7.38 -1.45 -0.19
N GLY A 575 -8.65 -1.71 0.11
CA GLY A 575 -9.72 -0.73 -0.04
C GLY A 575 -10.45 -0.75 -1.38
N ARG A 576 -10.08 -1.60 -2.34
CA ARG A 576 -10.74 -1.69 -3.65
C ARG A 576 -10.92 -3.10 -4.16
N ARG A 577 -11.96 -3.29 -4.97
CA ARG A 577 -12.15 -4.49 -5.80
C ARG A 577 -10.98 -4.73 -6.78
N THR A 578 -10.29 -3.66 -7.18
CA THR A 578 -9.17 -3.73 -8.12
C THR A 578 -7.82 -4.02 -7.46
N ALA A 579 -7.76 -4.16 -6.11
CA ALA A 579 -6.51 -4.19 -5.32
C ALA A 579 -5.46 -5.16 -5.88
N ALA A 580 -5.88 -6.30 -6.41
CA ALA A 580 -4.98 -7.27 -7.03
C ALA A 580 -4.27 -6.76 -8.30
N LEU A 581 -4.94 -5.92 -9.10
CA LEU A 581 -4.36 -5.31 -10.30
C LEU A 581 -3.38 -4.20 -9.94
N GLU A 582 -3.66 -3.45 -8.89
CA GLU A 582 -2.73 -2.49 -8.29
C GLU A 582 -1.46 -3.19 -7.78
N ALA A 583 -1.63 -4.37 -7.13
CA ALA A 583 -0.52 -5.23 -6.72
C ALA A 583 0.29 -5.78 -7.90
N ILE A 584 -0.38 -6.26 -8.97
CA ILE A 584 0.31 -6.71 -10.20
C ILE A 584 1.10 -5.56 -10.83
N MET A 585 0.53 -4.35 -10.93
CA MET A 585 1.23 -3.19 -11.49
C MET A 585 2.52 -2.91 -10.72
N LEU A 586 2.43 -2.84 -9.38
CA LEU A 586 3.57 -2.58 -8.51
C LEU A 586 4.65 -3.68 -8.61
N ALA A 587 4.25 -4.94 -8.50
CA ALA A 587 5.17 -6.07 -8.63
C ALA A 587 5.84 -6.10 -10.01
N SER A 588 5.08 -5.88 -11.08
CA SER A 588 5.61 -5.81 -12.44
C SER A 588 6.62 -4.66 -12.58
N ALA A 589 6.32 -3.48 -12.04
CA ALA A 589 7.24 -2.35 -12.04
C ALA A 589 8.55 -2.67 -11.31
N ARG A 590 8.48 -3.25 -10.10
CA ARG A 590 9.66 -3.71 -9.34
C ARG A 590 10.49 -4.76 -10.09
N ILE A 591 9.85 -5.70 -10.77
CA ILE A 591 10.56 -6.73 -11.55
C ILE A 591 11.21 -6.11 -12.79
N ARG A 592 10.52 -5.22 -13.53
CA ARG A 592 11.10 -4.54 -14.69
C ARG A 592 12.30 -3.66 -14.33
N LEU A 593 12.24 -2.98 -13.19
CA LEU A 593 13.37 -2.22 -12.64
C LEU A 593 14.52 -3.10 -12.13
N GLY A 594 14.31 -4.41 -12.04
CA GLY A 594 15.32 -5.35 -11.52
C GLY A 594 15.53 -5.27 -10.01
N THR A 595 14.72 -4.48 -9.29
CA THR A 595 14.75 -4.45 -7.82
C THR A 595 14.23 -5.74 -7.22
N TRP A 596 13.30 -6.41 -7.91
CA TRP A 596 12.84 -7.76 -7.57
C TRP A 596 13.10 -8.72 -8.73
N THR A 597 13.40 -9.98 -8.43
CA THR A 597 13.53 -11.04 -9.44
C THR A 597 12.20 -11.75 -9.70
N ARG A 598 11.37 -11.84 -8.65
CA ARG A 598 10.05 -12.44 -8.62
C ARG A 598 9.19 -11.80 -7.53
N ALA A 599 7.89 -12.04 -7.57
CA ALA A 599 6.97 -11.64 -6.50
C ALA A 599 5.77 -12.58 -6.42
N ILE A 600 5.26 -12.80 -5.21
CA ILE A 600 3.96 -13.43 -5.00
C ILE A 600 2.92 -12.31 -4.86
N VAL A 601 1.87 -12.37 -5.67
CA VAL A 601 0.67 -11.55 -5.46
C VAL A 601 -0.45 -12.48 -5.02
N VAL A 602 -1.00 -12.25 -3.83
CA VAL A 602 -2.14 -12.99 -3.29
C VAL A 602 -3.29 -12.04 -3.05
N ALA A 603 -4.47 -12.35 -3.58
CA ALA A 603 -5.68 -11.58 -3.34
C ALA A 603 -6.74 -12.47 -2.74
N GLY A 604 -7.50 -11.96 -1.77
CA GLY A 604 -8.52 -12.74 -1.08
C GLY A 604 -9.63 -11.86 -0.52
N GLU A 605 -10.77 -12.50 -0.28
CA GLU A 605 -11.92 -11.88 0.35
C GLU A 605 -12.76 -12.90 1.13
N GLU A 606 -13.35 -12.48 2.24
CA GLU A 606 -14.34 -13.26 3.00
C GLU A 606 -15.75 -12.70 2.80
N THR A 607 -16.76 -13.57 2.78
CA THR A 607 -18.17 -13.16 2.72
C THR A 607 -18.64 -12.64 4.06
N HIS A 608 -19.42 -11.55 4.04
CA HIS A 608 -20.01 -11.02 5.25
C HIS A 608 -21.38 -10.36 5.00
N PRO A 609 -22.43 -10.65 5.79
CA PRO A 609 -23.77 -10.11 5.55
C PRO A 609 -23.85 -8.58 5.52
N ILE A 610 -23.10 -7.88 6.39
CA ILE A 610 -23.04 -6.41 6.34
C ILE A 610 -22.53 -5.93 4.98
N VAL A 611 -21.46 -6.55 4.48
CA VAL A 611 -20.84 -6.16 3.21
C VAL A 611 -21.81 -6.42 2.06
N GLU A 612 -22.45 -7.58 2.02
CA GLU A 612 -23.45 -7.91 1.00
C GLU A 612 -24.64 -6.93 1.02
N ARG A 613 -25.13 -6.53 2.20
CA ARG A 613 -26.18 -5.49 2.33
C ARG A 613 -25.72 -4.15 1.78
N VAL A 614 -24.54 -3.68 2.20
CA VAL A 614 -23.97 -2.40 1.78
C VAL A 614 -23.78 -2.36 0.27
N LEU A 615 -23.17 -3.40 -0.28
CA LEU A 615 -22.97 -3.48 -1.72
C LEU A 615 -24.32 -3.60 -2.43
N SER A 616 -25.23 -4.49 -2.00
CA SER A 616 -26.54 -4.65 -2.65
C SER A 616 -27.33 -3.35 -2.70
N ARG A 617 -27.29 -2.55 -1.63
CA ARG A 617 -27.90 -1.22 -1.58
C ARG A 617 -27.23 -0.25 -2.54
N ALA A 618 -25.90 -0.25 -2.61
CA ALA A 618 -25.15 0.61 -3.51
C ALA A 618 -25.41 0.28 -4.99
N ILE A 619 -25.70 -1.00 -5.31
CA ILE A 619 -26.08 -1.44 -6.67
C ILE A 619 -27.57 -1.21 -6.96
N GLY A 620 -28.43 -1.36 -5.95
CA GLY A 620 -29.86 -1.54 -6.16
C GLY A 620 -30.25 -2.95 -6.65
N ALA A 621 -29.37 -3.94 -6.45
CA ALA A 621 -29.61 -5.34 -6.75
C ALA A 621 -28.91 -6.25 -5.73
N SER A 622 -29.41 -7.47 -5.53
CA SER A 622 -28.78 -8.43 -4.62
C SER A 622 -27.41 -8.87 -5.15
N ILE A 623 -26.42 -8.89 -4.26
CA ILE A 623 -25.11 -9.49 -4.50
C ILE A 623 -24.93 -10.70 -3.59
N GLU A 624 -24.48 -11.80 -4.19
CA GLU A 624 -23.89 -12.92 -3.46
C GLU A 624 -22.37 -12.87 -3.62
N LEU A 625 -21.68 -12.60 -2.51
CA LEU A 625 -20.23 -12.76 -2.47
C LEU A 625 -19.88 -14.23 -2.23
N ARG A 626 -18.66 -14.60 -2.61
CA ARG A 626 -18.08 -15.91 -2.26
C ARG A 626 -16.68 -15.74 -1.70
N SER A 627 -16.41 -16.45 -0.60
CA SER A 627 -15.10 -16.43 0.04
C SER A 627 -14.10 -17.17 -0.83
N GLY A 628 -12.91 -16.60 -0.96
CA GLY A 628 -11.84 -17.22 -1.71
C GLY A 628 -10.58 -16.37 -1.74
N ALA A 629 -9.47 -17.01 -2.11
CA ALA A 629 -8.23 -16.35 -2.43
C ALA A 629 -7.55 -17.00 -3.63
N VAL A 630 -6.81 -16.18 -4.37
CA VAL A 630 -6.01 -16.56 -5.53
C VAL A 630 -4.61 -15.98 -5.34
N ALA A 631 -3.60 -16.81 -5.53
CA ALA A 631 -2.19 -16.41 -5.52
C ALA A 631 -1.59 -16.65 -6.91
N ILE A 632 -0.70 -15.75 -7.33
CA ILE A 632 0.09 -15.88 -8.56
C ILE A 632 1.56 -15.59 -8.28
N LEU A 633 2.45 -16.29 -8.99
CA LEU A 633 3.89 -16.05 -8.98
C LEU A 633 4.25 -15.28 -10.25
N LEU A 634 4.75 -14.06 -10.07
CA LEU A 634 5.24 -13.20 -11.13
C LEU A 634 6.76 -13.33 -11.23
N GLU A 635 7.26 -13.63 -12.42
CA GLU A 635 8.71 -13.73 -12.71
C GLU A 635 9.06 -13.01 -14.01
N ARG A 636 10.33 -12.63 -14.12
CA ARG A 636 10.89 -12.14 -15.39
C ARG A 636 10.95 -13.26 -16.42
N ALA A 637 10.57 -12.98 -17.66
CA ALA A 637 10.98 -13.79 -18.80
C ALA A 637 12.51 -13.71 -18.98
N GLN A 638 13.26 -14.77 -18.68
CA GLN A 638 14.68 -14.79 -19.09
C GLN A 638 14.76 -14.83 -20.62
N PRO A 639 15.68 -14.09 -21.27
CA PRO A 639 16.02 -14.36 -22.66
C PRO A 639 16.54 -15.79 -22.73
N ILE A 640 15.93 -16.60 -23.60
CA ILE A 640 16.37 -17.98 -23.84
C ILE A 640 17.78 -17.90 -24.40
N ALA A 641 18.79 -18.15 -23.56
CA ALA A 641 20.12 -18.45 -24.06
C ALA A 641 19.99 -19.72 -24.89
N SER A 642 20.54 -19.72 -26.10
CA SER A 642 20.52 -20.84 -27.04
C SER A 642 21.32 -22.06 -26.60
N ASP A 643 21.60 -22.21 -25.29
CA ASP A 643 22.16 -23.41 -24.70
C ASP A 643 21.09 -24.10 -23.86
N GLU A 644 20.78 -25.30 -24.31
CA GLU A 644 19.83 -26.24 -23.73
C GLU A 644 20.08 -26.45 -22.23
N THR A 645 18.99 -26.77 -21.51
CA THR A 645 18.92 -27.45 -20.19
C THR A 645 18.48 -26.67 -18.93
N ARG A 646 18.04 -25.40 -18.99
CA ARG A 646 17.33 -24.79 -17.83
C ARG A 646 15.82 -24.60 -18.02
N SER A 647 15.09 -25.63 -17.56
CA SER A 647 13.78 -25.59 -16.88
C SER A 647 12.46 -25.53 -17.70
N THR A 648 11.89 -26.72 -17.82
CA THR A 648 10.56 -27.23 -18.20
C THR A 648 9.32 -26.65 -17.48
N ARG A 649 9.31 -25.41 -16.98
CA ARG A 649 8.07 -24.86 -16.37
C ARG A 649 7.11 -24.32 -17.44
N PRO A 650 5.87 -24.83 -17.55
CA PRO A 650 4.89 -24.27 -18.47
C PRO A 650 4.55 -22.83 -18.03
N THR A 651 4.79 -21.86 -18.91
CA THR A 651 4.38 -20.47 -18.68
C THR A 651 2.85 -20.40 -18.72
N LEU A 652 2.24 -19.82 -17.70
CA LEU A 652 0.78 -19.69 -17.64
C LEU A 652 0.27 -18.45 -18.38
N LEU A 653 0.93 -17.30 -18.19
CA LEU A 653 0.51 -16.01 -18.74
C LEU A 653 1.69 -15.10 -19.06
N GLU A 654 1.61 -14.32 -20.14
CA GLU A 654 2.49 -13.17 -20.36
C GLU A 654 1.74 -11.86 -20.09
N ILE A 655 2.31 -11.00 -19.24
CA ILE A 655 1.81 -9.66 -18.92
C ILE A 655 2.64 -8.64 -19.71
N GLU A 656 2.02 -8.01 -20.69
CA GLU A 656 2.65 -6.98 -21.52
C GLU A 656 2.55 -5.60 -20.86
N HIS A 657 1.34 -5.25 -20.42
CA HIS A 657 1.04 -3.93 -19.87
C HIS A 657 -0.02 -4.00 -18.79
N VAL A 658 0.10 -3.11 -17.80
CA VAL A 658 -0.94 -2.87 -16.80
C VAL A 658 -1.26 -1.38 -16.82
N LEU A 659 -2.52 -1.02 -17.03
CA LEU A 659 -2.96 0.36 -17.12
C LEU A 659 -3.99 0.63 -16.04
N GLY A 660 -3.83 1.72 -15.30
CA GLY A 660 -4.74 2.15 -14.24
C GLY A 660 -5.13 3.61 -14.38
N VAL A 661 -6.37 3.92 -14.02
CA VAL A 661 -6.89 5.27 -13.83
C VAL A 661 -7.83 5.30 -12.63
N THR A 662 -7.93 6.44 -11.97
CA THR A 662 -8.88 6.69 -10.87
C THR A 662 -9.62 8.00 -11.14
N CYS A 663 -10.85 8.20 -10.68
CA CYS A 663 -11.52 9.49 -10.83
C CYS A 663 -12.43 9.80 -9.65
N ALA A 664 -12.38 11.04 -9.17
CA ALA A 664 -13.33 11.54 -8.20
C ALA A 664 -14.74 11.56 -8.82
N ARG A 665 -15.69 10.84 -8.21
CA ARG A 665 -17.15 10.92 -8.41
C ARG A 665 -17.80 10.08 -9.53
N SER A 666 -17.09 9.38 -10.42
CA SER A 666 -17.77 8.37 -11.26
C SER A 666 -16.84 7.28 -11.84
N PRO A 667 -17.08 5.98 -11.53
CA PRO A 667 -16.44 4.86 -12.21
C PRO A 667 -16.59 4.86 -13.73
N GLY A 668 -17.74 5.31 -14.25
CA GLY A 668 -17.96 5.42 -15.69
C GLY A 668 -16.95 6.33 -16.39
N THR A 669 -16.57 7.45 -15.76
CA THR A 669 -15.55 8.35 -16.33
C THR A 669 -14.16 7.73 -16.29
N ALA A 670 -13.82 7.01 -15.23
CA ALA A 670 -12.56 6.30 -15.12
C ALA A 670 -12.46 5.21 -16.20
N ALA A 671 -13.49 4.39 -16.37
CA ALA A 671 -13.57 3.41 -17.44
C ALA A 671 -13.42 4.07 -18.82
N ALA A 672 -14.10 5.20 -19.07
CA ALA A 672 -13.98 5.93 -20.32
C ALA A 672 -12.57 6.50 -20.56
N LYS A 673 -11.85 6.94 -19.52
CA LYS A 673 -10.44 7.36 -19.62
C LYS A 673 -9.53 6.19 -19.95
N LEU A 674 -9.71 5.05 -19.29
CA LEU A 674 -8.96 3.83 -19.59
C LEU A 674 -9.19 3.38 -21.04
N CYS A 675 -10.46 3.32 -21.47
CA CYS A 675 -10.81 2.99 -22.85
C CYS A 675 -10.17 3.92 -23.87
N ARG A 676 -10.07 5.23 -23.60
CA ARG A 676 -9.33 6.17 -24.46
C ARG A 676 -7.84 5.85 -24.51
N ARG A 677 -7.21 5.45 -23.40
CA ARG A 677 -5.79 5.05 -23.36
C ARG A 677 -5.52 3.75 -24.10
N LEU A 678 -6.46 2.80 -24.08
CA LEU A 678 -6.37 1.56 -24.85
C LEU A 678 -6.46 1.79 -26.38
N ARG A 679 -6.93 2.99 -26.81
CA ARG A 679 -7.11 3.39 -28.21
C ARG A 679 -6.01 4.36 -28.67
N VAL A 680 -4.80 3.89 -28.87
CA VAL A 680 -3.75 4.63 -29.60
C VAL A 680 -3.75 4.07 -31.04
N ALA A 681 -4.35 4.62 -32.11
CA ALA A 681 -4.84 5.95 -32.50
C ALA A 681 -6.09 5.87 -33.47
N PRO A 682 -6.53 6.99 -34.10
CA PRO A 682 -7.77 7.71 -33.81
C PRO A 682 -9.03 7.15 -34.51
N LEU A 683 -10.20 7.43 -33.93
CA LEU A 683 -11.41 7.72 -34.73
C LEU A 683 -12.23 8.82 -34.05
N ASP A 684 -12.69 9.73 -34.91
CA ASP A 684 -13.45 10.94 -34.62
C ASP A 684 -14.81 10.67 -33.98
N GLY A 685 -15.23 11.65 -33.17
CA GLY A 685 -16.62 12.11 -33.20
C GLY A 685 -17.66 11.29 -32.44
N GLN A 686 -18.08 11.88 -31.31
CA GLN A 686 -19.43 11.88 -30.74
C GLN A 686 -19.92 10.69 -29.87
N THR A 687 -19.95 11.04 -28.57
CA THR A 687 -21.04 10.86 -27.58
C THR A 687 -21.77 9.53 -27.47
N GLY A 688 -21.60 8.90 -26.30
CA GLY A 688 -22.55 7.93 -25.73
C GLY A 688 -22.53 8.00 -24.20
N GLN A 689 -23.68 8.32 -23.61
CA GLN A 689 -23.91 8.29 -22.16
C GLN A 689 -23.82 6.84 -21.63
N THR A 690 -23.20 6.67 -20.45
CA THR A 690 -23.30 5.44 -19.66
C THR A 690 -24.21 5.69 -18.47
N THR A 691 -25.10 4.74 -18.19
CA THR A 691 -26.06 4.74 -17.08
C THR A 691 -25.35 4.83 -15.73
N ASN A 692 -25.95 5.57 -14.77
CA ASN A 692 -25.38 5.99 -13.48
C ASN A 692 -25.15 4.87 -12.42
N SER A 693 -24.93 3.61 -12.82
CA SER A 693 -24.73 2.50 -11.87
C SER A 693 -23.24 2.09 -11.77
N PRO A 694 -22.59 2.26 -10.60
CA PRO A 694 -21.19 1.89 -10.40
C PRO A 694 -20.93 0.38 -10.29
N PHE A 695 -21.94 -0.46 -10.54
CA PHE A 695 -21.82 -1.91 -10.34
C PHE A 695 -22.70 -2.77 -11.28
N ASP A 696 -22.86 -2.37 -12.54
CA ASP A 696 -23.54 -3.22 -13.52
C ASP A 696 -22.73 -4.50 -13.84
N HIS A 697 -23.03 -5.55 -13.07
CA HIS A 697 -22.88 -6.99 -13.30
C HIS A 697 -21.46 -7.60 -13.41
N PRO A 698 -21.22 -8.81 -12.84
CA PRO A 698 -19.90 -9.43 -12.80
C PRO A 698 -19.50 -9.84 -14.23
N LEU A 699 -18.38 -9.33 -14.71
CA LEU A 699 -17.61 -9.82 -15.87
C LEU A 699 -18.25 -9.79 -17.28
N LEU A 700 -19.53 -9.45 -17.49
CA LEU A 700 -20.22 -9.76 -18.76
C LEU A 700 -20.68 -8.61 -19.68
N ARG A 701 -20.24 -7.35 -19.53
CA ARG A 701 -20.60 -6.27 -20.50
C ARG A 701 -19.49 -5.32 -20.94
N CYS A 702 -18.22 -5.74 -20.93
CA CYS A 702 -17.15 -4.94 -21.55
C CYS A 702 -17.32 -4.72 -23.08
N LEU A 703 -18.28 -5.36 -23.76
CA LEU A 703 -18.53 -5.20 -25.21
C LEU A 703 -20.04 -5.29 -25.59
N GLY A 704 -20.91 -4.65 -24.81
CA GLY A 704 -22.35 -4.92 -24.79
C GLY A 704 -23.31 -4.16 -25.73
N ARG A 705 -22.87 -3.23 -26.62
CA ARG A 705 -23.53 -2.71 -27.88
C ARG A 705 -23.17 -1.23 -28.18
N PRO A 706 -23.43 -0.75 -29.42
CA PRO A 706 -22.55 -0.77 -30.58
C PRO A 706 -21.46 0.34 -30.49
N CYS A 707 -20.38 0.10 -29.76
CA CYS A 707 -19.11 0.69 -30.17
C CYS A 707 -18.68 -0.07 -31.43
N ASP A 708 -18.90 0.56 -32.58
CA ASP A 708 -18.41 0.27 -33.92
C ASP A 708 -17.93 -1.19 -34.17
N ALA A 709 -18.61 -1.94 -35.05
CA ALA A 709 -18.28 -3.34 -35.39
C ALA A 709 -16.85 -3.55 -35.93
N ARG A 710 -16.10 -2.47 -36.16
CA ARG A 710 -14.64 -2.46 -36.44
C ARG A 710 -13.78 -2.61 -35.16
N PHE A 711 -14.22 -2.09 -34.01
CA PHE A 711 -13.55 -2.17 -32.71
C PHE A 711 -13.51 -3.61 -32.16
N SER A 712 -14.58 -4.38 -32.36
CA SER A 712 -14.69 -5.79 -31.93
C SER A 712 -13.82 -6.79 -32.71
N ARG A 713 -13.12 -6.36 -33.77
CA ARG A 713 -12.25 -7.25 -34.54
C ARG A 713 -10.88 -7.49 -33.87
N GLY A 714 -10.46 -6.60 -32.97
CA GLY A 714 -9.22 -6.76 -32.17
C GLY A 714 -9.42 -7.29 -30.75
N PHE A 715 -10.67 -7.32 -30.25
CA PHE A 715 -11.02 -7.88 -28.95
C PHE A 715 -11.85 -9.14 -29.19
N GLN A 716 -11.26 -10.32 -29.00
CA GLN A 716 -12.09 -11.51 -28.90
C GLN A 716 -12.98 -11.42 -27.68
N ARG A 717 -14.30 -11.54 -27.90
CA ARG A 717 -15.23 -11.86 -26.83
C ARG A 717 -14.70 -13.12 -26.14
N PHE A 718 -14.38 -13.01 -24.86
CA PHE A 718 -14.16 -14.21 -24.05
C PHE A 718 -15.40 -15.11 -24.20
N PRO A 719 -15.24 -16.45 -24.27
CA PRO A 719 -16.37 -17.33 -24.02
C PRO A 719 -17.01 -16.93 -22.68
N CYS A 720 -18.35 -17.00 -22.58
CA CYS A 720 -19.13 -16.62 -21.41
C CYS A 720 -18.74 -17.44 -20.17
N ILE A 721 -17.65 -17.06 -19.51
CA ILE A 721 -17.19 -17.67 -18.26
C ILE A 721 -17.90 -16.94 -17.13
N GLU A 722 -18.77 -17.65 -16.42
CA GLU A 722 -19.50 -17.14 -15.27
C GLU A 722 -18.67 -17.37 -13.99
N LEU A 723 -18.07 -16.30 -13.47
CA LEU A 723 -17.37 -16.32 -12.17
C LEU A 723 -18.27 -15.74 -11.09
N ALA A 724 -18.19 -16.30 -9.88
CA ALA A 724 -18.70 -15.64 -8.69
C ALA A 724 -17.92 -14.36 -8.37
N GLU A 725 -18.53 -13.44 -7.62
CA GLU A 725 -17.84 -12.30 -7.07
C GLU A 725 -17.00 -12.72 -5.85
N LEU A 726 -15.68 -12.72 -6.03
CA LEU A 726 -14.66 -13.07 -5.04
C LEU A 726 -13.95 -11.81 -4.49
N GLY A 727 -14.56 -10.63 -4.63
CA GLY A 727 -14.00 -9.36 -4.20
C GLY A 727 -12.68 -9.03 -4.89
N ALA A 728 -11.64 -8.73 -4.11
CA ALA A 728 -10.31 -8.41 -4.64
C ALA A 728 -9.65 -9.59 -5.39
N ALA A 729 -10.09 -10.84 -5.17
CA ALA A 729 -9.55 -12.01 -5.88
C ALA A 729 -10.12 -12.18 -7.30
N THR A 730 -11.26 -11.53 -7.61
CA THR A 730 -11.96 -11.70 -8.90
C THR A 730 -11.08 -11.39 -10.12
N PRO A 731 -10.27 -10.31 -10.14
CA PRO A 731 -9.38 -10.04 -11.27
C PRO A 731 -8.34 -11.15 -11.50
N LEU A 732 -7.76 -11.72 -10.43
CA LEU A 732 -6.80 -12.82 -10.57
C LEU A 732 -7.50 -14.10 -11.07
N ALA A 733 -8.65 -14.44 -10.50
CA ALA A 733 -9.46 -15.56 -10.96
C ALA A 733 -9.77 -15.44 -12.47
N ALA A 734 -10.16 -14.25 -12.93
CA ALA A 734 -10.42 -13.98 -14.33
C ALA A 734 -9.18 -14.13 -15.23
N LEU A 735 -7.99 -13.70 -14.77
CA LEU A 735 -6.74 -13.94 -15.52
C LEU A 735 -6.48 -15.44 -15.73
N LEU A 736 -6.72 -16.25 -14.70
CA LEU A 736 -6.37 -17.68 -14.71
C LEU A 736 -7.39 -18.57 -15.43
N VAL A 737 -8.67 -18.19 -15.42
CA VAL A 737 -9.76 -19.04 -15.93
C VAL A 737 -9.99 -18.91 -17.44
N ASN A 738 -9.70 -17.74 -18.00
CA ASN A 738 -10.00 -17.40 -19.39
C ASN A 738 -9.18 -18.21 -20.42
N ASN A 739 -9.51 -19.48 -20.69
CA ASN A 739 -8.98 -20.40 -21.72
C ASN A 739 -7.68 -19.94 -22.44
N TRP A 740 -6.56 -20.42 -21.92
CA TRP A 740 -5.22 -20.30 -22.53
C TRP A 740 -4.80 -21.62 -23.22
N SER A 741 -5.76 -22.51 -23.49
CA SER A 741 -5.48 -23.81 -24.11
C SER A 741 -5.78 -23.80 -25.61
N VAL A 742 -4.80 -24.32 -26.35
CA VAL A 742 -4.61 -24.58 -27.79
C VAL A 742 -5.82 -25.13 -28.59
N ALA A 743 -6.96 -25.41 -27.97
CA ALA A 743 -8.11 -26.07 -28.59
C ALA A 743 -9.12 -25.13 -29.27
N ASP A 744 -9.10 -23.83 -28.97
CA ASP A 744 -9.93 -22.84 -29.66
C ASP A 744 -9.15 -22.33 -30.90
N SER A 745 -9.80 -22.30 -32.07
CA SER A 745 -9.30 -21.97 -33.41
C SER A 745 -8.72 -20.55 -33.61
N VAL A 746 -8.25 -19.93 -32.54
CA VAL A 746 -7.68 -18.60 -32.47
C VAL A 746 -6.16 -18.71 -32.46
N PRO A 747 -5.43 -17.95 -33.29
CA PRO A 747 -3.98 -17.90 -33.22
C PRO A 747 -3.51 -17.55 -31.80
N SER A 748 -2.65 -18.41 -31.24
CA SER A 748 -2.08 -18.32 -29.90
C SER A 748 -1.19 -17.09 -29.67
N SER A 749 -1.23 -16.08 -30.53
CA SER A 749 -0.40 -14.86 -30.49
C SER A 749 -1.21 -13.57 -30.35
N THR A 750 -2.54 -13.65 -30.22
CA THR A 750 -3.40 -12.44 -30.19
C THR A 750 -3.41 -11.83 -28.78
N PRO A 751 -3.05 -10.55 -28.60
CA PRO A 751 -3.14 -9.88 -27.31
C PRO A 751 -4.58 -9.78 -26.81
N ARG A 752 -4.78 -9.94 -25.49
CA ARG A 752 -6.10 -9.91 -24.83
C ARG A 752 -6.10 -8.92 -23.67
N TRP A 753 -7.17 -8.17 -23.49
CA TRP A 753 -7.32 -7.26 -22.34
C TRP A 753 -8.28 -7.84 -21.31
N LEU A 754 -7.84 -7.91 -20.05
CA LEU A 754 -8.74 -8.03 -18.89
C LEU A 754 -8.96 -6.65 -18.31
N CYS A 755 -10.21 -6.21 -18.18
CA CYS A 755 -10.56 -4.94 -17.54
C CYS A 755 -11.33 -5.18 -16.24
N SER A 756 -11.07 -4.39 -15.21
CA SER A 756 -11.79 -4.41 -13.94
C SER A 756 -11.96 -2.98 -13.41
N ASN A 757 -13.15 -2.70 -12.87
CA ASN A 757 -13.46 -1.41 -12.26
C ASN A 757 -13.97 -1.63 -10.85
N ASP A 758 -13.89 -0.58 -10.03
CA ASP A 758 -14.45 -0.53 -8.70
C ASP A 758 -15.41 0.66 -8.55
N PRO A 759 -16.34 0.62 -7.59
CA PRO A 759 -17.37 1.66 -7.43
C PRO A 759 -16.86 3.02 -6.97
N HIS A 760 -15.63 3.09 -6.44
CA HIS A 760 -15.02 4.33 -6.00
C HIS A 760 -14.24 5.04 -7.10
N GLY A 761 -14.28 4.52 -8.32
CA GLY A 761 -13.82 5.23 -9.51
C GLY A 761 -12.47 4.77 -10.04
N ALA A 762 -11.93 3.62 -9.61
CA ALA A 762 -10.76 3.03 -10.23
C ALA A 762 -11.15 2.10 -11.38
N SER A 763 -10.30 2.08 -12.39
CA SER A 763 -10.45 1.25 -13.57
C SER A 763 -9.09 0.82 -14.03
N TRP A 764 -8.94 -0.49 -14.23
CA TRP A 764 -7.68 -1.14 -14.49
C TRP A 764 -7.81 -2.11 -15.65
N ALA A 765 -6.75 -2.22 -16.44
CA ALA A 765 -6.66 -3.20 -17.51
C ALA A 765 -5.29 -3.87 -17.53
N VAL A 766 -5.27 -5.17 -17.81
CA VAL A 766 -4.04 -5.96 -18.01
C VAL A 766 -4.03 -6.49 -19.44
N LEU A 767 -2.96 -6.19 -20.18
CA LEU A 767 -2.71 -6.72 -21.51
C LEU A 767 -1.94 -8.02 -21.44
N THR A 768 -2.64 -9.02 -21.93
CA THR A 768 -2.40 -10.45 -22.04
C THR A 768 -1.71 -10.96 -23.30
N ARG A 769 -0.68 -11.82 -23.29
CA ARG A 769 -0.39 -12.70 -24.46
C ARG A 769 -0.15 -14.14 -24.06
N THR A 770 -0.70 -15.07 -24.84
CA THR A 770 -0.39 -16.51 -24.73
C THR A 770 0.95 -16.79 -25.42
N GLY A 771 1.90 -17.43 -24.72
CA GLY A 771 3.10 -18.02 -25.32
C GLY A 771 2.90 -19.53 -25.52
N ALA A 772 3.58 -20.13 -26.49
CA ALA A 772 3.39 -21.55 -26.82
C ALA A 772 3.78 -22.49 -25.67
N ILE A 773 2.84 -23.37 -25.27
CA ILE A 773 3.15 -24.65 -24.61
C ILE A 773 3.51 -25.62 -25.73
N HIS A 774 4.77 -25.64 -26.16
CA HIS A 774 5.27 -26.74 -26.98
C HIS A 774 5.75 -27.86 -26.05
N ASN A 775 4.84 -28.78 -25.72
CA ASN A 775 5.24 -30.16 -25.44
C ASN A 775 5.39 -30.85 -26.80
N ALA A 776 6.61 -30.87 -27.32
CA ALA A 776 6.95 -31.80 -28.37
C ALA A 776 7.31 -33.14 -27.72
N SER A 777 6.40 -34.11 -27.81
CA SER A 777 6.73 -35.53 -27.79
C SER A 777 6.08 -36.17 -29.00
#